data_AF-A0A2G6HW87-F1
#
_entry.id   AF-A0A2G6HW87-F1
#
_cell.length_a   1.000
_cell.length_b   1.000
_cell.length_c   1.000
_cell.angle_alpha   90.00
_cell.angle_beta   90.00
_cell.angle_gamma   90.00
#
_symmetry.space_group_name_H-M   'P 1'
#
loop_
_entity.id
_entity.type
_entity.pdbx_description
1 polymer ?
#
loop_
_entity_poly.entity_id
_entity_poly.type
_entity_poly.pdbx_seq_one_letter_code
_entity_poly.pdbx_strand_id
1 'polypeptide(L)'
;MSGGTILNKLQNTLLLFATLMSLSVTAQSDVLRLVGGSLEEGQSAQFPIYLQDVSGSGIDTGDQNIGAVSIKLTVPAGLITAASFQKAGVLESHPIFLEFDQTDLSQNLLLWYVAFGVEVPFTLDPADPGDLIGYLNLTAAVNPPSSVLSFNPNADETFITDWSGGLSNTLANGKLTGDFQLINLVDPGGDPVPVINSFVANPAQISPGQTSELSWSVSGADTITIDQGVGNVSGSGTQNVSPASTTTYTLTANNSNGSSSAQVTITVSDPQAPVINSFTAVPSSIQAGSSSTLSWDVSGADSVSLSPGIGTVASSGSREVNPDATTIYTLSATNQAGTVQREVTVTVTQTGLPTINLFSANPTVIQQGDSSVLEWNVQDAEDISISSSLGQSYQGLQQAGTVTVSPTATSQYTLNAVNAAGSVQQSVTVTVETPQGAPTIVSFSYYPEEPDIGEEYELSWNVQAGDAVTTLLLETHDASWNLTSLAGSRTFIADETRSFTLTATNEFGSDQHTIEVRVRGVFEIVAFVVQPETVFKGQEATISWLVTEADSVLIKPDVGVVDASGQATVTVNETTTYELIAKREEEVKKATAEVQLYQLEEGEFTYFPLIRDSSTWKTDVGLVILSPVQIRFDAYRFDQEGALVEAFTNQKLAPYESRSYAFNEMKEPESWLKVWNKMDNVGSVGLFGWANIQTRQGDQLAAYPALRVTADSLLVPHLAKDTNFYTVGAAVSGINGGQTSFRSSSESYFIGNLAENQAATWDFRELMAGDLEQSNGWGTISGESAMEQRLAGLEFFGRTPQTGLSQIVGVTLDDQTAEELVFAHIAKDVNQFWTGCVVINPQEEDVTLDILVFNDEGEMLEGGPASEVLAAGAKKTVLVDRYHNGLAEGTSWAIFKASQPVFGYMLFGSYSPDDRFSGFQSVKAPSQTLCFPDTAMSTEEGGWTGLALVNNNSSENQVRLVLLNEKGEEKGEVILTLAPMKKFIGLVKTVFQGQTLEKGDKVMAFAASPIAGFELYGKNKETLGGILAFPWNF
;
A
#
# COMPACT_ATOMS: atom_id res chain seq x y z
N MET A 1 34.64 -47.29 22.45
CA MET A 1 35.48 -47.05 23.64
C MET A 1 36.30 -45.79 23.37
N SER A 2 36.69 -45.04 24.42
CA SER A 2 37.73 -43.97 24.49
C SER A 2 38.40 -43.49 23.18
N GLY A 3 38.53 -42.19 22.90
CA GLY A 3 38.22 -40.99 23.70
C GLY A 3 39.04 -39.78 23.22
N GLY A 4 38.77 -38.58 23.75
CA GLY A 4 39.60 -37.38 23.49
C GLY A 4 40.98 -37.41 24.19
N THR A 5 41.79 -36.36 24.17
CA THR A 5 41.47 -34.94 23.87
C THR A 5 42.74 -34.07 23.68
N ILE A 6 42.57 -32.89 23.06
CA ILE A 6 43.29 -31.60 23.31
C ILE A 6 44.78 -31.41 22.90
N LEU A 7 44.93 -30.58 21.85
CA LEU A 7 45.84 -29.44 21.61
C LEU A 7 47.25 -29.29 22.28
N ASN A 8 48.19 -28.84 21.43
CA ASN A 8 48.98 -27.56 21.51
C ASN A 8 50.53 -27.56 21.62
N LYS A 9 51.12 -26.85 20.63
CA LYS A 9 52.29 -25.91 20.68
C LYS A 9 53.76 -26.39 20.67
N LEU A 10 54.39 -26.04 19.53
CA LEU A 10 55.65 -25.26 19.34
C LEU A 10 57.03 -25.95 19.13
N GLN A 11 57.63 -25.52 18.00
CA GLN A 11 59.06 -25.22 17.71
C GLN A 11 60.08 -26.32 17.30
N ASN A 12 60.48 -26.20 16.01
CA ASN A 12 61.84 -26.19 15.44
C ASN A 12 62.72 -27.47 15.58
N THR A 13 63.36 -28.03 14.52
CA THR A 13 63.59 -27.58 13.11
C THR A 13 63.61 -28.83 12.15
N LEU A 14 64.35 -29.05 11.03
CA LEU A 14 65.57 -28.46 10.42
C LEU A 14 65.70 -28.77 8.89
N LEU A 15 66.65 -28.06 8.26
CA LEU A 15 67.29 -28.17 6.92
C LEU A 15 67.75 -29.60 6.46
N LEU A 16 68.07 -29.95 5.19
CA LEU A 16 68.29 -29.24 3.89
C LEU A 16 68.33 -30.22 2.65
N PHE A 17 68.08 -29.73 1.41
CA PHE A 17 68.34 -30.24 0.01
C PHE A 17 68.37 -31.76 -0.34
N ALA A 18 67.87 -32.31 -1.47
CA ALA A 18 67.56 -31.87 -2.87
C ALA A 18 68.68 -32.02 -3.94
N THR A 19 68.35 -32.60 -5.11
CA THR A 19 68.88 -32.24 -6.46
C THR A 19 68.08 -32.92 -7.58
N LEU A 20 67.84 -32.19 -8.67
CA LEU A 20 67.45 -32.69 -10.01
C LEU A 20 68.15 -31.79 -11.05
N MET A 21 68.50 -32.30 -12.22
CA MET A 21 69.35 -31.56 -13.17
C MET A 21 68.60 -30.51 -13.99
N SER A 22 69.29 -29.40 -14.25
CA SER A 22 68.84 -28.24 -15.01
C SER A 22 69.01 -28.40 -16.52
N LEU A 23 68.09 -27.83 -17.30
CA LEU A 23 68.39 -27.25 -18.60
C LEU A 23 67.88 -25.81 -18.60
N SER A 24 68.69 -24.85 -19.06
CA SER A 24 68.43 -23.42 -18.98
C SER A 24 68.22 -22.80 -20.36
N VAL A 25 67.15 -22.03 -20.52
CA VAL A 25 66.94 -21.08 -21.63
C VAL A 25 66.82 -19.68 -21.03
N THR A 26 67.19 -18.66 -21.81
CA THR A 26 67.43 -17.29 -21.38
C THR A 26 66.15 -16.57 -20.94
N ALA A 27 66.26 -15.67 -19.97
CA ALA A 27 65.20 -14.71 -19.66
C ALA A 27 65.16 -13.59 -20.72
N GLN A 28 63.97 -13.27 -21.23
CA GLN A 28 63.65 -11.93 -21.72
C GLN A 28 63.15 -11.09 -20.54
N SER A 29 63.37 -9.79 -20.60
CA SER A 29 63.04 -8.85 -19.53
C SER A 29 62.59 -7.52 -20.14
N ASP A 30 61.33 -7.49 -20.56
CA ASP A 30 60.72 -6.28 -21.13
C ASP A 30 60.51 -5.23 -20.02
N VAL A 31 60.72 -3.96 -20.36
CA VAL A 31 60.66 -2.87 -19.38
C VAL A 31 59.51 -1.93 -19.68
N LEU A 32 58.59 -1.83 -18.71
CA LEU A 32 57.59 -0.77 -18.64
C LEU A 32 58.25 0.51 -18.16
N ARG A 33 58.20 1.56 -18.99
CA ARG A 33 58.82 2.85 -18.72
C ARG A 33 57.77 3.95 -18.65
N LEU A 34 57.57 4.51 -17.46
CA LEU A 34 56.95 5.83 -17.33
C LEU A 34 57.94 6.90 -17.80
N VAL A 35 57.48 7.88 -18.57
CA VAL A 35 58.22 9.13 -18.77
C VAL A 35 57.92 10.06 -17.58
N GLY A 36 58.97 10.61 -16.98
CA GLY A 36 58.87 11.54 -15.85
C GLY A 36 58.19 12.86 -16.24
N GLY A 37 57.62 13.55 -15.25
CA GLY A 37 56.87 14.79 -15.46
C GLY A 37 56.58 15.54 -14.17
N SER A 38 55.80 16.62 -14.28
CA SER A 38 55.45 17.52 -13.18
C SER A 38 53.94 17.56 -12.94
N LEU A 39 53.53 17.60 -11.68
CA LEU A 39 52.16 17.78 -11.23
C LEU A 39 52.08 19.05 -10.36
N GLU A 40 51.17 19.96 -10.68
CA GLU A 40 50.91 21.18 -9.90
C GLU A 40 49.82 20.96 -8.84
N GLU A 41 49.78 21.83 -7.84
CA GLU A 41 48.87 21.74 -6.68
C GLU A 41 47.39 21.72 -7.12
N GLY A 42 46.65 20.66 -6.73
CA GLY A 42 45.26 20.47 -7.09
C GLY A 42 44.97 20.14 -8.57
N GLN A 43 45.98 19.98 -9.43
CA GLN A 43 45.79 19.60 -10.84
C GLN A 43 45.80 18.09 -11.06
N SER A 44 45.35 17.68 -12.25
CA SER A 44 45.50 16.33 -12.80
C SER A 44 46.49 16.36 -13.96
N ALA A 45 47.41 15.39 -14.04
CA ALA A 45 48.32 15.24 -15.18
C ALA A 45 48.34 13.80 -15.73
N GLN A 46 48.59 13.69 -17.04
CA GLN A 46 48.76 12.42 -17.75
C GLN A 46 50.24 12.10 -17.95
N PHE A 47 50.66 10.93 -17.48
CA PHE A 47 52.01 10.41 -17.63
C PHE A 47 52.00 9.26 -18.65
N PRO A 48 52.59 9.41 -19.84
CA PRO A 48 52.62 8.35 -20.84
C PRO A 48 53.51 7.18 -20.39
N ILE A 49 53.01 5.97 -20.61
CA ILE A 49 53.70 4.71 -20.33
C ILE A 49 54.04 4.02 -21.66
N TYR A 50 55.31 3.68 -21.81
CA TYR A 50 55.85 2.99 -22.97
C TYR A 50 56.31 1.57 -22.59
N LEU A 51 56.16 0.63 -23.51
CA LEU A 51 56.75 -0.70 -23.42
C LEU A 51 58.02 -0.74 -24.29
N GLN A 52 59.19 -0.95 -23.68
CA GLN A 52 60.48 -0.87 -24.35
C GLN A 52 61.25 -2.21 -24.27
N ASP A 53 61.66 -2.75 -25.42
CA ASP A 53 62.65 -3.83 -25.49
C ASP A 53 64.03 -3.29 -25.11
N VAL A 54 64.52 -3.69 -23.94
CA VAL A 54 65.89 -3.40 -23.46
C VAL A 54 66.86 -4.57 -23.70
N SER A 55 66.38 -5.71 -24.19
CA SER A 55 67.19 -6.87 -24.55
C SER A 55 67.81 -6.74 -25.94
N GLY A 56 67.13 -6.03 -26.85
CA GLY A 56 67.55 -5.81 -28.23
C GLY A 56 67.43 -7.06 -29.12
N SER A 57 66.67 -8.08 -28.70
CA SER A 57 66.34 -9.24 -29.54
C SER A 57 65.10 -9.05 -30.40
N GLY A 58 64.31 -8.01 -30.13
CA GLY A 58 62.88 -7.99 -30.43
C GLY A 58 62.09 -8.75 -29.37
N ILE A 59 60.86 -8.31 -29.11
CA ILE A 59 59.91 -9.00 -28.25
C ILE A 59 59.19 -10.07 -29.08
N ASP A 60 59.30 -11.33 -28.69
CA ASP A 60 58.64 -12.47 -29.35
C ASP A 60 57.34 -12.79 -28.59
N THR A 61 56.28 -12.01 -28.87
CA THR A 61 54.99 -12.06 -28.15
C THR A 61 54.12 -13.26 -28.55
N GLY A 62 54.72 -14.45 -28.75
CA GLY A 62 54.10 -15.62 -29.39
C GLY A 62 52.76 -16.04 -28.78
N ASP A 63 51.67 -15.55 -29.39
CA ASP A 63 50.28 -15.63 -28.93
C ASP A 63 50.08 -15.25 -27.43
N GLN A 64 50.90 -14.32 -26.91
CA GLN A 64 50.81 -13.79 -25.55
C GLN A 64 50.33 -12.33 -25.53
N ASN A 65 49.15 -12.11 -24.94
CA ASN A 65 48.57 -10.77 -24.78
C ASN A 65 48.79 -10.23 -23.37
N ILE A 66 49.03 -8.92 -23.24
CA ILE A 66 49.19 -8.25 -21.93
C ILE A 66 47.80 -8.03 -21.31
N GLY A 67 47.27 -9.08 -20.65
CA GLY A 67 45.95 -9.05 -20.01
C GLY A 67 45.84 -8.14 -18.78
N ALA A 68 46.96 -7.78 -18.15
CA ALA A 68 46.97 -6.88 -17.00
C ALA A 68 48.32 -6.12 -16.86
N VAL A 69 48.27 -4.94 -16.25
CA VAL A 69 49.45 -4.17 -15.81
C VAL A 69 49.26 -3.77 -14.35
N SER A 70 50.32 -3.88 -13.55
CA SER A 70 50.33 -3.49 -12.13
C SER A 70 51.46 -2.51 -11.84
N ILE A 71 51.12 -1.32 -11.33
CA ILE A 71 52.07 -0.23 -11.08
C ILE A 71 52.06 0.11 -9.58
N LYS A 72 53.15 -0.19 -8.88
CA LYS A 72 53.31 0.16 -7.46
C LYS A 72 53.97 1.52 -7.30
N LEU A 73 53.16 2.57 -7.14
CA LEU A 73 53.63 3.91 -6.78
C LEU A 73 53.92 4.02 -5.29
N THR A 74 54.83 4.92 -4.90
CA THR A 74 55.24 5.15 -3.51
C THR A 74 55.15 6.64 -3.21
N VAL A 75 53.97 7.10 -2.79
CA VAL A 75 53.70 8.52 -2.44
C VAL A 75 53.36 8.66 -0.96
N PRO A 76 53.68 9.81 -0.33
CA PRO A 76 53.17 10.19 0.99
C PRO A 76 51.64 10.11 1.08
N ALA A 77 51.12 9.68 2.22
CA ALA A 77 49.69 9.54 2.44
C ALA A 77 48.96 10.89 2.30
N GLY A 78 47.88 10.89 1.50
CA GLY A 78 47.07 12.09 1.26
C GLY A 78 47.64 13.07 0.22
N LEU A 79 48.72 12.74 -0.49
CA LEU A 79 49.28 13.60 -1.55
C LEU A 79 48.54 13.46 -2.90
N ILE A 80 47.96 12.28 -3.17
CA ILE A 80 47.19 11.96 -4.38
C ILE A 80 45.74 11.68 -3.96
N THR A 81 44.78 12.28 -4.67
CA THR A 81 43.33 12.18 -4.38
C THR A 81 42.60 11.24 -5.33
N ALA A 82 43.08 11.11 -6.57
CA ALA A 82 42.54 10.20 -7.58
C ALA A 82 43.64 9.70 -8.52
N ALA A 83 43.42 8.50 -9.08
CA ALA A 83 44.23 7.93 -10.14
C ALA A 83 43.34 7.17 -11.13
N SER A 84 43.66 7.21 -12.43
CA SER A 84 42.98 6.40 -13.45
C SER A 84 43.94 6.03 -14.58
N PHE A 85 43.75 4.88 -15.21
CA PHE A 85 44.53 4.50 -16.40
C PHE A 85 43.68 4.64 -17.67
N GLN A 86 44.23 5.30 -18.69
CA GLN A 86 43.62 5.43 -20.00
C GLN A 86 44.48 4.69 -21.03
N LYS A 87 43.94 3.66 -21.68
CA LYS A 87 44.64 2.89 -22.72
C LYS A 87 44.93 3.78 -23.93
N ALA A 88 46.11 3.64 -24.55
CA ALA A 88 46.47 4.43 -25.73
C ALA A 88 45.46 4.21 -26.86
N GLY A 89 44.98 5.30 -27.47
CA GLY A 89 43.96 5.25 -28.52
C GLY A 89 42.51 5.04 -28.03
N VAL A 90 42.27 4.93 -26.72
CA VAL A 90 40.93 4.79 -26.12
C VAL A 90 40.59 6.06 -25.33
N LEU A 91 39.35 6.56 -25.46
CA LEU A 91 38.92 7.79 -24.78
C LEU A 91 38.49 7.57 -23.31
N GLU A 92 38.15 6.34 -22.93
CA GLU A 92 37.71 6.01 -21.58
C GLU A 92 38.90 5.79 -20.62
N SER A 93 38.90 6.49 -19.49
CA SER A 93 39.84 6.28 -18.39
C SER A 93 39.22 5.43 -17.28
N HIS A 94 39.84 4.31 -16.95
CA HIS A 94 39.37 3.38 -15.92
C HIS A 94 39.91 3.83 -14.53
N PRO A 95 39.06 4.05 -13.51
CA PRO A 95 39.51 4.48 -12.19
C PRO A 95 40.35 3.37 -11.53
N ILE A 96 41.48 3.75 -10.94
CA ILE A 96 42.31 2.84 -10.15
C ILE A 96 41.91 3.01 -8.69
N PHE A 97 41.51 1.91 -8.04
CA PHE A 97 41.17 1.93 -6.62
C PHE A 97 42.42 2.20 -5.76
N LEU A 98 42.37 3.27 -4.97
CA LEU A 98 43.44 3.67 -4.05
C LEU A 98 43.24 2.98 -2.70
N GLU A 99 43.90 1.85 -2.50
CA GLU A 99 43.83 1.09 -1.25
C GLU A 99 44.98 1.47 -0.28
N PHE A 100 44.68 1.53 1.02
CA PHE A 100 45.65 1.89 2.05
C PHE A 100 46.16 0.63 2.75
N ASP A 101 47.44 0.29 2.56
CA ASP A 101 48.10 -0.76 3.35
C ASP A 101 48.28 -0.27 4.79
N GLN A 102 47.38 -0.71 5.68
CA GLN A 102 47.40 -0.33 7.10
C GLN A 102 48.49 -1.06 7.91
N THR A 103 49.35 -1.86 7.30
CA THR A 103 50.37 -2.66 8.00
C THR A 103 51.74 -2.00 8.10
N ASP A 104 52.02 -0.93 7.34
CA ASP A 104 53.27 -0.17 7.39
C ASP A 104 53.04 1.30 7.83
N LEU A 105 53.61 1.67 8.99
CA LEU A 105 53.49 3.01 9.58
C LEU A 105 54.33 4.10 8.86
N SER A 106 54.98 3.78 7.73
CA SER A 106 55.83 4.70 6.97
C SER A 106 55.11 5.53 5.88
N GLN A 107 53.76 5.51 5.84
CA GLN A 107 52.92 6.31 4.92
C GLN A 107 53.24 6.12 3.42
N ASN A 108 53.24 4.87 2.96
CA ASN A 108 53.38 4.53 1.55
C ASN A 108 52.08 3.90 1.02
N LEU A 109 51.49 4.45 -0.05
CA LEU A 109 50.38 3.79 -0.75
C LEU A 109 50.84 2.50 -1.46
N LEU A 110 49.88 1.58 -1.68
CA LEU A 110 49.98 0.51 -2.67
C LEU A 110 48.83 0.68 -3.68
N LEU A 111 49.17 0.75 -4.96
CA LEU A 111 48.20 0.56 -6.04
C LEU A 111 48.24 -0.91 -6.49
N TRP A 112 47.09 -1.48 -6.78
CA TRP A 112 46.93 -2.83 -7.33
C TRP A 112 46.14 -2.80 -8.64
N TYR A 113 46.59 -3.64 -9.58
CA TYR A 113 45.78 -4.31 -10.62
C TYR A 113 44.91 -3.45 -11.55
N VAL A 114 45.36 -3.29 -12.80
CA VAL A 114 44.50 -2.98 -13.95
C VAL A 114 44.45 -4.21 -14.86
N ALA A 115 43.25 -4.77 -15.08
CA ALA A 115 43.01 -5.80 -16.09
C ALA A 115 42.35 -5.21 -17.33
N PHE A 116 42.64 -5.77 -18.50
CA PHE A 116 42.03 -5.40 -19.77
C PHE A 116 41.05 -6.49 -20.22
N GLY A 117 39.80 -6.12 -20.49
CA GLY A 117 38.79 -7.05 -21.02
C GLY A 117 38.98 -7.42 -22.51
N VAL A 118 39.92 -6.77 -23.22
CA VAL A 118 40.17 -6.98 -24.65
C VAL A 118 41.67 -7.03 -24.95
N GLU A 119 42.10 -8.19 -25.46
CA GLU A 119 43.42 -8.46 -26.00
C GLU A 119 43.73 -7.62 -27.24
N VAL A 120 44.96 -7.12 -27.38
CA VAL A 120 45.39 -6.32 -28.54
C VAL A 120 46.85 -6.65 -28.89
N PRO A 121 47.15 -7.02 -30.16
CA PRO A 121 48.52 -7.24 -30.61
C PRO A 121 49.25 -5.92 -30.88
N PHE A 122 50.54 -5.87 -30.56
CA PHE A 122 51.45 -4.75 -30.82
C PHE A 122 52.44 -5.10 -31.95
N THR A 123 53.18 -4.13 -32.49
CA THR A 123 54.18 -4.39 -33.55
C THR A 123 55.30 -3.36 -33.48
N LEU A 124 56.34 -3.68 -32.73
CA LEU A 124 57.34 -2.75 -32.24
C LEU A 124 58.44 -2.43 -33.27
N ASP A 125 58.81 -1.14 -33.38
CA ASP A 125 60.05 -0.70 -34.02
C ASP A 125 61.16 -0.52 -32.97
N PRO A 126 62.31 -1.23 -33.08
CA PRO A 126 63.40 -1.16 -32.10
C PRO A 126 64.22 0.14 -32.15
N ALA A 127 63.83 1.16 -32.92
CA ALA A 127 64.54 2.43 -33.04
C ALA A 127 63.96 3.61 -32.23
N ASP A 128 62.73 3.52 -31.72
CA ASP A 128 62.00 4.61 -31.03
C ASP A 128 61.83 4.34 -29.51
N PRO A 129 61.23 5.24 -28.70
CA PRO A 129 61.06 5.10 -27.24
C PRO A 129 60.27 3.89 -26.70
N GLY A 130 59.85 2.95 -27.55
CA GLY A 130 58.88 1.89 -27.24
C GLY A 130 57.45 2.28 -27.65
N ASP A 131 56.54 1.30 -27.73
CA ASP A 131 55.13 1.56 -28.04
C ASP A 131 54.43 2.18 -26.84
N LEU A 132 53.65 3.25 -27.06
CA LEU A 132 52.79 3.86 -26.04
C LEU A 132 51.61 2.92 -25.75
N ILE A 133 51.55 2.36 -24.53
CA ILE A 133 50.45 1.48 -24.12
C ILE A 133 49.30 2.24 -23.44
N GLY A 134 49.57 3.43 -22.90
CA GLY A 134 48.55 4.33 -22.35
C GLY A 134 49.10 5.42 -21.44
N TYR A 135 48.18 6.08 -20.75
CA TYR A 135 48.44 7.21 -19.87
C TYR A 135 47.97 6.90 -18.45
N LEU A 136 48.85 7.11 -17.48
CA LEU A 136 48.47 7.16 -16.07
C LEU A 136 48.04 8.59 -15.74
N ASN A 137 46.78 8.77 -15.35
CA ASN A 137 46.24 10.02 -14.82
C ASN A 137 46.46 10.02 -13.30
N LEU A 138 47.01 11.10 -12.74
CA LEU A 138 47.12 11.32 -11.30
C LEU A 138 46.62 12.72 -10.94
N THR A 139 45.87 12.84 -9.84
CA THR A 139 45.37 14.12 -9.31
C THR A 139 45.97 14.42 -7.93
N ALA A 140 46.50 15.62 -7.74
CA ALA A 140 47.10 16.04 -6.47
C ALA A 140 46.07 16.49 -5.43
N ALA A 141 46.43 16.36 -4.15
CA ALA A 141 45.78 17.07 -3.06
C ALA A 141 46.20 18.56 -3.01
N VAL A 142 45.58 19.31 -2.09
CA VAL A 142 45.79 20.76 -1.91
C VAL A 142 46.34 21.07 -0.51
N ASN A 143 47.25 22.04 -0.42
CA ASN A 143 48.11 22.43 0.71
C ASN A 143 49.21 21.43 1.13
N PRO A 144 50.37 21.91 1.63
CA PRO A 144 50.76 23.32 1.86
C PRO A 144 51.33 24.00 0.59
N PRO A 145 51.35 25.34 0.53
CA PRO A 145 51.31 26.07 -0.74
C PRO A 145 52.64 26.19 -1.48
N SER A 146 52.54 26.34 -2.81
CA SER A 146 53.60 26.75 -3.74
C SER A 146 54.79 25.77 -3.83
N SER A 147 54.50 24.55 -4.27
CA SER A 147 55.50 23.57 -4.71
C SER A 147 55.01 22.80 -5.93
N VAL A 148 55.83 22.71 -6.99
CA VAL A 148 55.58 21.75 -8.09
C VAL A 148 56.16 20.39 -7.69
N LEU A 149 55.38 19.33 -7.85
CA LEU A 149 55.79 17.96 -7.56
C LEU A 149 56.41 17.34 -8.82
N SER A 150 57.70 17.02 -8.78
CA SER A 150 58.39 16.37 -9.89
C SER A 150 58.53 14.86 -9.66
N PHE A 151 58.14 14.06 -10.66
CA PHE A 151 58.26 12.61 -10.67
C PHE A 151 59.38 12.16 -11.60
N ASN A 152 60.37 11.46 -11.04
CA ASN A 152 61.48 10.85 -11.78
C ASN A 152 61.64 9.38 -11.35
N PRO A 153 61.21 8.41 -12.17
CA PRO A 153 61.37 6.99 -11.85
C PRO A 153 62.83 6.57 -12.01
N ASN A 154 63.41 5.93 -10.98
CA ASN A 154 64.71 5.27 -11.13
C ASN A 154 64.57 4.08 -12.10
N ALA A 155 65.54 3.92 -13.01
CA ALA A 155 65.39 3.11 -14.22
C ALA A 155 65.79 1.63 -14.09
N ASP A 156 66.19 1.18 -12.90
CA ASP A 156 67.05 0.00 -12.75
C ASP A 156 66.38 -1.28 -12.18
N GLU A 157 65.09 -1.26 -11.79
CA GLU A 157 64.40 -2.45 -11.26
C GLU A 157 62.97 -2.63 -11.83
N THR A 158 62.71 -3.74 -12.53
CA THR A 158 61.42 -4.02 -13.22
C THR A 158 61.07 -5.52 -13.19
N PHE A 159 59.76 -5.87 -13.20
CA PHE A 159 59.25 -7.25 -13.36
C PHE A 159 57.89 -7.27 -14.07
N ILE A 160 57.60 -8.36 -14.79
CA ILE A 160 56.28 -8.78 -15.26
C ILE A 160 56.02 -10.20 -14.73
N THR A 161 54.76 -10.59 -14.49
CA THR A 161 54.39 -11.95 -14.06
C THR A 161 53.43 -12.61 -15.05
N ASP A 162 53.80 -13.78 -15.55
CA ASP A 162 52.99 -14.63 -16.43
C ASP A 162 51.97 -15.48 -15.64
N TRP A 163 50.77 -15.70 -16.18
CA TRP A 163 49.70 -16.50 -15.56
C TRP A 163 49.60 -17.89 -16.20
N SER A 164 50.38 -18.84 -15.67
CA SER A 164 50.24 -20.27 -15.96
C SER A 164 50.15 -21.15 -14.70
N GLY A 165 49.19 -20.83 -13.82
CA GLY A 165 48.55 -21.80 -12.92
C GLY A 165 49.35 -22.38 -11.74
N GLY A 166 49.44 -21.63 -10.64
CA GLY A 166 49.78 -22.21 -9.32
C GLY A 166 50.51 -21.27 -8.36
N LEU A 167 50.09 -21.24 -7.10
CA LEU A 167 50.76 -20.44 -6.05
C LEU A 167 51.99 -21.16 -5.47
N SER A 168 53.21 -20.70 -5.81
CA SER A 168 54.37 -20.84 -4.91
C SER A 168 55.54 -19.87 -5.19
N ASN A 169 55.59 -18.80 -4.39
CA ASN A 169 56.78 -18.13 -3.84
C ASN A 169 57.97 -17.66 -4.72
N THR A 170 58.09 -16.32 -4.75
CA THR A 170 59.33 -15.56 -4.42
C THR A 170 60.41 -15.37 -5.49
N LEU A 171 60.39 -14.18 -6.09
CA LEU A 171 61.57 -13.31 -6.15
C LEU A 171 61.30 -12.00 -5.38
N ALA A 172 62.34 -11.23 -5.07
CA ALA A 172 62.30 -10.21 -4.03
C ALA A 172 62.01 -8.78 -4.54
N ASN A 173 61.22 -8.04 -3.75
CA ASN A 173 61.20 -6.57 -3.67
C ASN A 173 61.05 -5.75 -4.97
N GLY A 174 60.41 -6.27 -6.02
CA GLY A 174 60.06 -5.46 -7.20
C GLY A 174 59.23 -4.22 -6.81
N LYS A 175 59.85 -3.04 -6.82
CA LYS A 175 59.26 -1.77 -6.41
C LYS A 175 59.77 -0.64 -7.32
N LEU A 176 58.88 -0.04 -8.11
CA LEU A 176 59.17 1.20 -8.83
C LEU A 176 59.42 2.34 -7.81
N THR A 177 60.70 2.58 -7.53
CA THR A 177 61.17 3.59 -6.58
C THR A 177 61.51 4.88 -7.31
N GLY A 178 60.49 5.65 -7.68
CA GLY A 178 60.68 7.07 -7.98
C GLY A 178 60.72 7.88 -6.69
N ASP A 179 61.81 8.60 -6.43
CA ASP A 179 61.90 9.56 -5.32
C ASP A 179 61.19 10.85 -5.75
N PHE A 180 60.02 11.13 -5.16
CA PHE A 180 59.28 12.37 -5.41
C PHE A 180 60.01 13.56 -4.81
N GLN A 181 60.40 14.53 -5.65
CA GLN A 181 61.06 15.75 -5.20
C GLN A 181 60.22 17.00 -5.52
N LEU A 182 60.05 17.84 -4.49
CA LEU A 182 59.40 19.14 -4.57
C LEU A 182 60.41 20.15 -5.14
N ILE A 183 60.16 20.66 -6.35
CA ILE A 183 61.10 21.54 -7.08
C ILE A 183 60.31 22.68 -7.74
N ASN A 184 60.48 23.92 -7.26
CA ASN A 184 59.86 25.10 -7.87
C ASN A 184 60.63 25.59 -9.10
N LEU A 185 60.03 25.49 -10.29
CA LEU A 185 60.47 26.04 -11.56
C LEU A 185 59.27 26.57 -12.37
N VAL A 186 59.51 27.33 -13.45
CA VAL A 186 58.54 28.27 -14.05
C VAL A 186 58.67 28.34 -15.59
N ASP A 187 57.54 28.15 -16.31
CA ASP A 187 57.25 28.62 -17.70
C ASP A 187 58.12 27.99 -18.85
N PRO A 188 57.82 28.11 -20.17
CA PRO A 188 56.59 28.54 -20.89
C PRO A 188 56.06 27.60 -22.02
N GLY A 189 54.78 27.81 -22.40
CA GLY A 189 54.46 28.34 -23.75
C GLY A 189 53.77 27.45 -24.81
N GLY A 190 52.44 27.60 -24.95
CA GLY A 190 51.68 27.24 -26.17
C GLY A 190 50.17 27.08 -25.92
N ASP A 191 49.33 27.96 -26.48
CA ASP A 191 47.88 27.99 -26.18
C ASP A 191 47.07 26.88 -26.89
N PRO A 192 46.31 26.04 -26.15
CA PRO A 192 45.47 24.98 -26.69
C PRO A 192 44.02 25.44 -26.98
N VAL A 193 43.08 24.49 -27.05
CA VAL A 193 41.63 24.75 -26.92
C VAL A 193 41.32 25.32 -25.52
N PRO A 194 40.18 25.99 -25.29
CA PRO A 194 39.88 26.62 -24.00
C PRO A 194 39.83 25.58 -22.88
N VAL A 195 40.56 25.80 -21.79
CA VAL A 195 40.58 24.89 -20.63
C VAL A 195 39.71 25.48 -19.53
N ILE A 196 38.63 24.78 -19.16
CA ILE A 196 37.84 25.10 -17.96
C ILE A 196 38.58 24.46 -16.78
N ASN A 197 39.39 25.27 -16.10
CA ASN A 197 40.20 24.86 -14.95
C ASN A 197 39.32 24.59 -13.70
N SER A 198 38.18 25.26 -13.60
CA SER A 198 37.13 24.92 -12.61
C SER A 198 35.77 25.46 -13.02
N PHE A 199 34.71 24.74 -12.62
CA PHE A 199 33.35 25.25 -12.49
C PHE A 199 32.66 24.50 -11.36
N VAL A 200 32.33 25.19 -10.26
CA VAL A 200 31.79 24.60 -9.02
C VAL A 200 30.69 25.48 -8.43
N ALA A 201 29.86 24.90 -7.56
CA ALA A 201 28.80 25.58 -6.83
C ALA A 201 28.98 25.33 -5.32
N ASN A 202 28.89 26.37 -4.50
CA ASN A 202 29.13 26.27 -3.06
C ASN A 202 28.09 27.06 -2.23
N PRO A 203 27.26 26.39 -1.41
CA PRO A 203 27.09 24.94 -1.30
C PRO A 203 26.34 24.36 -2.51
N ALA A 204 26.65 23.12 -2.89
CA ALA A 204 25.99 22.41 -3.99
C ALA A 204 24.57 21.89 -3.63
N GLN A 205 24.17 21.95 -2.36
CA GLN A 205 22.80 21.71 -1.92
C GLN A 205 22.31 22.87 -1.03
N ILE A 206 21.05 23.25 -1.20
CA ILE A 206 20.39 24.38 -0.51
C ILE A 206 18.91 24.09 -0.24
N SER A 207 18.28 24.87 0.65
CA SER A 207 16.81 24.97 0.70
C SER A 207 16.29 25.94 -0.38
N PRO A 208 15.00 25.87 -0.78
CA PRO A 208 14.44 26.70 -1.86
C PRO A 208 14.75 28.19 -1.71
N GLY A 209 15.39 28.79 -2.71
CA GLY A 209 15.69 30.23 -2.77
C GLY A 209 16.81 30.72 -1.86
N GLN A 210 17.52 29.85 -1.14
CA GLN A 210 18.81 30.20 -0.51
C GLN A 210 19.88 30.46 -1.58
N THR A 211 21.07 30.94 -1.20
CA THR A 211 22.14 31.29 -2.14
C THR A 211 23.23 30.22 -2.20
N SER A 212 23.66 29.92 -3.42
CA SER A 212 24.89 29.18 -3.74
C SER A 212 25.79 30.06 -4.60
N GLU A 213 27.09 30.05 -4.33
CA GLU A 213 28.09 30.76 -5.13
C GLU A 213 28.61 29.82 -6.24
N LEU A 214 28.29 30.12 -7.50
CA LEU A 214 29.00 29.57 -8.64
C LEU A 214 30.39 30.19 -8.70
N SER A 215 31.43 29.38 -8.89
CA SER A 215 32.82 29.83 -9.05
C SER A 215 33.47 29.13 -10.24
N TRP A 216 34.17 29.88 -11.08
CA TRP A 216 34.83 29.33 -12.27
C TRP A 216 36.19 29.94 -12.57
N SER A 217 37.01 29.17 -13.29
CA SER A 217 38.28 29.59 -13.85
C SER A 217 38.49 28.92 -15.21
N VAL A 218 38.87 29.70 -16.22
CA VAL A 218 38.98 29.30 -17.62
C VAL A 218 40.16 30.02 -18.26
N SER A 219 40.98 29.29 -19.01
CA SER A 219 42.15 29.80 -19.74
C SER A 219 42.00 29.53 -21.24
N GLY A 220 42.66 30.35 -22.06
CA GLY A 220 42.63 30.22 -23.53
C GLY A 220 41.32 30.57 -24.23
N ALA A 221 40.27 31.02 -23.52
CA ALA A 221 38.96 31.34 -24.10
C ALA A 221 38.89 32.79 -24.67
N ASP A 222 38.36 32.94 -25.89
CA ASP A 222 37.94 34.23 -26.45
C ASP A 222 36.57 34.67 -25.89
N THR A 223 35.69 33.71 -25.58
CA THR A 223 34.34 33.95 -25.03
C THR A 223 33.96 32.88 -24.02
N ILE A 224 33.23 33.27 -22.97
CA ILE A 224 32.68 32.36 -21.95
C ILE A 224 31.24 32.79 -21.63
N THR A 225 30.35 31.82 -21.46
CA THR A 225 28.94 32.00 -21.10
C THR A 225 28.50 30.95 -20.09
N ILE A 226 27.69 31.35 -19.11
CA ILE A 226 26.93 30.45 -18.25
C ILE A 226 25.43 30.59 -18.59
N ASP A 227 24.68 29.49 -18.61
CA ASP A 227 23.25 29.46 -18.87
C ASP A 227 22.39 29.91 -17.66
N GLN A 228 21.12 29.47 -17.59
CA GLN A 228 20.14 29.79 -16.54
C GLN A 228 20.06 31.29 -16.14
N GLY A 229 20.27 32.18 -17.11
CA GLY A 229 20.18 33.63 -16.94
C GLY A 229 21.46 34.34 -16.45
N VAL A 230 22.59 33.65 -16.29
CA VAL A 230 23.86 34.26 -15.88
C VAL A 230 24.53 35.03 -17.04
N GLY A 231 24.60 34.43 -18.23
CA GLY A 231 25.08 35.07 -19.45
C GLY A 231 26.61 35.08 -19.61
N ASN A 232 27.14 36.07 -20.35
CA ASN A 232 28.57 36.19 -20.62
C ASN A 232 29.40 36.54 -19.38
N VAL A 233 30.51 35.82 -19.17
CA VAL A 233 31.39 35.98 -17.99
C VAL A 233 32.87 36.12 -18.37
N SER A 234 33.68 36.59 -17.43
CA SER A 234 35.14 36.70 -17.55
C SER A 234 35.87 35.36 -17.36
N GLY A 235 37.15 35.32 -17.76
CA GLY A 235 38.04 34.15 -17.63
C GLY A 235 37.97 33.43 -16.29
N SER A 236 37.94 34.20 -15.20
CA SER A 236 37.53 33.70 -13.89
C SER A 236 36.52 34.65 -13.25
N GLY A 237 35.80 34.15 -12.26
CA GLY A 237 34.82 34.92 -11.49
C GLY A 237 34.02 34.04 -10.53
N THR A 238 33.16 34.70 -9.75
CA THR A 238 32.11 34.05 -8.97
C THR A 238 30.77 34.76 -9.23
N GLN A 239 29.66 34.04 -9.05
CA GLN A 239 28.30 34.57 -9.19
C GLN A 239 27.37 33.85 -8.21
N ASN A 240 26.74 34.63 -7.33
CA ASN A 240 25.68 34.12 -6.47
C ASN A 240 24.40 33.84 -7.27
N VAL A 241 23.82 32.65 -7.08
CA VAL A 241 22.54 32.22 -7.64
C VAL A 241 21.63 31.69 -6.54
N SER A 242 20.32 31.83 -6.72
CA SER A 242 19.31 31.37 -5.75
C SER A 242 18.16 30.65 -6.44
N PRO A 243 18.38 29.43 -6.95
CA PRO A 243 17.33 28.64 -7.57
C PRO A 243 16.28 28.19 -6.55
N ALA A 244 15.01 28.16 -6.98
CA ALA A 244 13.87 27.73 -6.16
C ALA A 244 13.59 26.22 -6.26
N SER A 245 14.18 25.53 -7.25
CA SER A 245 14.12 24.09 -7.49
C SER A 245 15.48 23.61 -8.01
N THR A 246 15.76 22.30 -7.94
CA THR A 246 17.04 21.73 -8.40
C THR A 246 17.35 22.19 -9.83
N THR A 247 18.52 22.82 -10.00
CA THR A 247 18.90 23.52 -11.24
C THR A 247 20.33 23.18 -11.64
N THR A 248 20.51 22.75 -12.89
CA THR A 248 21.82 22.54 -13.50
C THR A 248 22.24 23.79 -14.28
N TYR A 249 23.46 24.25 -14.02
CA TYR A 249 24.14 25.32 -14.74
C TYR A 249 25.20 24.72 -15.67
N THR A 250 25.32 25.26 -16.87
CA THR A 250 26.31 24.90 -17.89
C THR A 250 27.18 26.12 -18.19
N LEU A 251 28.50 25.97 -18.04
CA LEU A 251 29.50 26.91 -18.50
C LEU A 251 30.05 26.42 -19.84
N THR A 252 30.08 27.29 -20.85
CA THR A 252 30.66 27.03 -22.18
C THR A 252 31.72 28.08 -22.50
N ALA A 253 32.89 27.63 -22.93
CA ALA A 253 34.04 28.46 -23.29
C ALA A 253 34.47 28.18 -24.74
N ASN A 254 34.79 29.20 -25.53
CA ASN A 254 35.14 29.07 -26.94
C ASN A 254 36.35 29.94 -27.31
N ASN A 255 37.21 29.44 -28.21
CA ASN A 255 38.21 30.23 -28.92
C ASN A 255 38.27 29.84 -30.41
N SER A 256 39.17 30.43 -31.20
CA SER A 256 39.36 30.10 -32.62
C SER A 256 39.72 28.63 -32.92
N ASN A 257 40.17 27.87 -31.91
CA ASN A 257 40.67 26.50 -32.05
C ASN A 257 39.66 25.45 -31.56
N GLY A 258 38.66 25.82 -30.76
CA GLY A 258 37.65 24.88 -30.26
C GLY A 258 36.72 25.45 -29.19
N SER A 259 35.90 24.56 -28.64
CA SER A 259 34.95 24.81 -27.56
C SER A 259 35.13 23.78 -26.47
N SER A 260 34.86 24.16 -25.22
CA SER A 260 34.76 23.27 -24.07
C SER A 260 33.58 23.67 -23.20
N SER A 261 33.02 22.71 -22.47
CA SER A 261 31.91 22.96 -21.55
C SER A 261 32.06 22.15 -20.26
N ALA A 262 31.44 22.66 -19.19
CA ALA A 262 31.36 22.02 -17.88
C ALA A 262 29.98 22.29 -17.27
N GLN A 263 29.51 21.40 -16.39
CA GLN A 263 28.23 21.55 -15.72
C GLN A 263 28.38 21.44 -14.20
N VAL A 264 27.50 22.13 -13.47
CA VAL A 264 27.33 21.95 -12.03
C VAL A 264 25.85 22.02 -11.66
N THR A 265 25.40 21.08 -10.84
CA THR A 265 24.02 21.00 -10.37
C THR A 265 23.93 21.51 -8.94
N ILE A 266 23.01 22.44 -8.69
CA ILE A 266 22.60 22.84 -7.34
C ILE A 266 21.31 22.09 -7.01
N THR A 267 21.37 21.17 -6.04
CA THR A 267 20.16 20.48 -5.55
C THR A 267 19.40 21.39 -4.60
N VAL A 268 18.09 21.43 -4.76
CA VAL A 268 17.17 22.06 -3.79
C VAL A 268 16.44 20.95 -3.06
N SER A 269 16.54 20.93 -1.72
CA SER A 269 15.88 19.95 -0.86
C SER A 269 14.65 20.54 -0.16
N ASP A 270 13.48 19.96 -0.40
CA ASP A 270 12.25 20.33 0.33
C ASP A 270 12.26 19.77 1.77
N PRO A 271 11.64 20.48 2.73
CA PRO A 271 11.53 20.01 4.11
C PRO A 271 10.53 18.84 4.22
N GLN A 272 10.85 17.83 5.04
CA GLN A 272 9.92 16.75 5.38
C GLN A 272 8.88 17.20 6.41
N ALA A 273 7.67 16.62 6.37
CA ALA A 273 6.63 16.85 7.37
C ALA A 273 6.93 16.16 8.72
N PRO A 274 6.32 16.61 9.84
CA PRO A 274 6.49 15.96 11.14
C PRO A 274 5.80 14.58 11.18
N VAL A 275 6.26 13.71 12.08
CA VAL A 275 5.68 12.36 12.27
C VAL A 275 5.26 12.17 13.72
N ILE A 276 3.98 11.84 13.94
CA ILE A 276 3.43 11.47 15.25
C ILE A 276 3.60 9.96 15.46
N ASN A 277 4.78 9.57 15.94
CA ASN A 277 5.16 8.18 16.21
C ASN A 277 4.14 7.49 17.14
N SER A 278 3.71 8.19 18.21
CA SER A 278 2.65 7.70 19.10
C SER A 278 1.81 8.83 19.69
N PHE A 279 0.54 8.53 19.94
CA PHE A 279 -0.33 9.29 20.83
C PHE A 279 -1.35 8.32 21.44
N THR A 280 -1.43 8.25 22.76
CA THR A 280 -2.29 7.33 23.52
C THR A 280 -2.88 8.00 24.77
N ALA A 281 -3.98 7.45 25.27
CA ALA A 281 -4.57 7.82 26.56
C ALA A 281 -4.79 6.55 27.40
N VAL A 282 -4.24 6.51 28.61
CA VAL A 282 -4.26 5.31 29.47
C VAL A 282 -4.66 5.67 30.91
N PRO A 283 -5.75 5.08 31.45
CA PRO A 283 -6.77 4.32 30.74
C PRO A 283 -7.62 5.21 29.81
N SER A 284 -8.13 4.66 28.71
CA SER A 284 -8.99 5.38 27.75
C SER A 284 -10.46 5.51 28.19
N SER A 285 -10.83 4.85 29.30
CA SER A 285 -12.12 5.03 29.97
C SER A 285 -11.87 5.19 31.46
N ILE A 286 -12.51 6.19 32.08
CA ILE A 286 -12.37 6.56 33.48
C ILE A 286 -13.74 6.73 34.15
N GLN A 287 -13.76 6.68 35.48
CA GLN A 287 -14.89 7.19 36.26
C GLN A 287 -14.79 8.71 36.40
N ALA A 288 -15.91 9.40 36.58
CA ALA A 288 -15.91 10.83 36.91
C ALA A 288 -15.00 11.11 38.13
N GLY A 289 -14.19 12.17 38.07
CA GLY A 289 -13.19 12.52 39.10
C GLY A 289 -11.93 11.64 39.15
N SER A 290 -11.79 10.62 38.29
CA SER A 290 -10.53 9.88 38.11
C SER A 290 -9.58 10.59 37.12
N SER A 291 -8.41 10.00 36.85
CA SER A 291 -7.44 10.52 35.87
C SER A 291 -7.16 9.56 34.71
N SER A 292 -6.77 10.13 33.58
CA SER A 292 -6.15 9.43 32.44
C SER A 292 -4.81 10.07 32.13
N THR A 293 -3.81 9.29 31.71
CA THR A 293 -2.52 9.80 31.27
C THR A 293 -2.46 9.81 29.75
N LEU A 294 -2.40 11.01 29.16
CA LEU A 294 -2.02 11.19 27.76
C LEU A 294 -0.51 10.97 27.62
N SER A 295 -0.08 10.24 26.60
CA SER A 295 1.34 10.03 26.28
C SER A 295 1.56 10.16 24.78
N TRP A 296 2.65 10.82 24.37
CA TRP A 296 2.95 11.09 22.96
C TRP A 296 4.45 11.04 22.66
N ASP A 297 4.75 10.74 21.40
CA ASP A 297 6.09 10.83 20.82
C ASP A 297 5.98 11.33 19.38
N VAL A 298 6.76 12.36 19.04
CA VAL A 298 6.72 13.09 17.77
C VAL A 298 8.14 13.40 17.32
N SER A 299 8.41 13.23 16.03
CA SER A 299 9.67 13.59 15.38
C SER A 299 9.46 14.63 14.26
N GLY A 300 10.52 15.37 13.91
CA GLY A 300 10.50 16.36 12.83
C GLY A 300 9.71 17.65 13.06
N ALA A 301 9.09 17.86 14.23
CA ALA A 301 8.26 19.04 14.52
C ALA A 301 9.06 20.24 15.07
N ASP A 302 8.82 21.44 14.54
CA ASP A 302 9.28 22.71 15.14
C ASP A 302 8.44 23.08 16.37
N SER A 303 7.17 22.67 16.39
CA SER A 303 6.28 22.84 17.54
C SER A 303 5.25 21.72 17.63
N VAL A 304 4.87 21.36 18.87
CA VAL A 304 3.84 20.36 19.16
C VAL A 304 2.86 20.96 20.17
N SER A 305 1.57 20.69 20.03
CA SER A 305 0.53 21.20 20.90
C SER A 305 -0.62 20.21 21.09
N LEU A 306 -1.31 20.33 22.21
CA LEU A 306 -2.44 19.50 22.60
C LEU A 306 -3.66 20.37 22.91
N SER A 307 -4.81 19.99 22.36
CA SER A 307 -6.13 20.56 22.67
C SER A 307 -7.09 19.46 23.13
N PRO A 308 -8.14 19.79 23.92
CA PRO A 308 -8.41 21.07 24.56
C PRO A 308 -7.50 21.35 25.78
N GLY A 309 -7.35 22.63 26.14
CA GLY A 309 -6.85 23.07 27.46
C GLY A 309 -5.38 22.82 27.81
N ILE A 310 -4.60 22.12 26.99
CA ILE A 310 -3.22 21.72 27.32
C ILE A 310 -2.19 22.72 26.79
N GLY A 311 -2.30 23.14 25.52
CA GLY A 311 -1.39 24.09 24.87
C GLY A 311 -0.15 23.43 24.26
N THR A 312 0.88 24.24 23.99
CA THR A 312 2.18 23.78 23.45
C THR A 312 2.89 22.84 24.44
N VAL A 313 3.49 21.76 23.92
CA VAL A 313 4.21 20.73 24.69
C VAL A 313 5.54 20.37 24.01
N ALA A 314 6.38 19.61 24.72
CA ALA A 314 7.58 19.02 24.13
C ALA A 314 7.22 17.96 23.07
N SER A 315 8.17 17.64 22.18
CA SER A 315 7.95 16.67 21.09
C SER A 315 7.62 15.27 21.59
N SER A 316 8.09 14.87 22.77
CA SER A 316 7.64 13.67 23.46
C SER A 316 7.41 13.93 24.94
N GLY A 317 6.54 13.13 25.55
CA GLY A 317 6.20 13.25 26.96
C GLY A 317 4.87 12.62 27.33
N SER A 318 4.41 12.92 28.55
CA SER A 318 3.09 12.55 29.04
C SER A 318 2.48 13.65 29.91
N ARG A 319 1.15 13.65 30.04
CA ARG A 319 0.40 14.58 30.89
C ARG A 319 -0.86 13.90 31.41
N GLU A 320 -1.02 13.95 32.73
CA GLU A 320 -2.26 13.54 33.38
C GLU A 320 -3.39 14.55 33.09
N VAL A 321 -4.60 14.05 32.89
CA VAL A 321 -5.82 14.81 32.64
C VAL A 321 -6.99 14.23 33.46
N ASN A 322 -7.87 15.12 33.91
CA ASN A 322 -9.09 14.80 34.65
C ASN A 322 -10.30 15.43 33.93
N PRO A 323 -10.76 14.88 32.80
CA PRO A 323 -11.97 15.35 32.16
C PRO A 323 -13.22 14.91 32.96
N ASP A 324 -14.13 15.84 33.22
CA ASP A 324 -15.41 15.56 33.92
C ASP A 324 -16.48 14.96 32.98
N ALA A 325 -16.27 15.05 31.66
CA ALA A 325 -17.12 14.47 30.62
C ALA A 325 -16.25 13.91 29.47
N THR A 326 -16.77 12.95 28.70
CA THR A 326 -16.05 12.31 27.58
C THR A 326 -15.41 13.35 26.66
N THR A 327 -14.08 13.33 26.58
CA THR A 327 -13.28 14.36 25.94
C THR A 327 -12.36 13.75 24.88
N ILE A 328 -12.39 14.32 23.67
CA ILE A 328 -11.41 14.04 22.61
C ILE A 328 -10.23 15.00 22.81
N TYR A 329 -9.01 14.45 22.81
CA TYR A 329 -7.78 15.21 22.79
C TYR A 329 -7.12 15.09 21.42
N THR A 330 -6.70 16.22 20.85
CA THR A 330 -6.04 16.35 19.55
C THR A 330 -4.60 16.80 19.76
N LEU A 331 -3.64 16.00 19.28
CA LEU A 331 -2.22 16.33 19.21
C LEU A 331 -1.92 16.90 17.83
N SER A 332 -1.45 18.13 17.75
CA SER A 332 -1.00 18.78 16.51
C SER A 332 0.51 19.00 16.52
N ALA A 333 1.19 18.59 15.46
CA ALA A 333 2.63 18.77 15.27
C ALA A 333 2.91 19.51 13.96
N THR A 334 3.70 20.58 14.03
CA THR A 334 3.89 21.54 12.93
C THR A 334 5.38 21.81 12.69
N ASN A 335 5.77 21.89 11.43
CA ASN A 335 7.06 22.45 10.99
C ASN A 335 6.89 23.26 9.67
N GLN A 336 7.99 23.70 9.06
CA GLN A 336 7.96 24.43 7.78
C GLN A 336 7.24 23.70 6.62
N ALA A 337 7.19 22.36 6.60
CA ALA A 337 6.54 21.58 5.55
C ALA A 337 5.03 21.42 5.75
N GLY A 338 4.52 21.58 6.98
CA GLY A 338 3.08 21.49 7.25
C GLY A 338 2.74 21.15 8.71
N THR A 339 1.47 20.78 8.92
CA THR A 339 0.94 20.31 10.21
C THR A 339 0.30 18.94 10.05
N VAL A 340 0.66 18.00 10.93
CA VAL A 340 0.00 16.71 11.09
C VAL A 340 -0.77 16.66 12.42
N GLN A 341 -1.84 15.88 12.48
CA GLN A 341 -2.69 15.76 13.67
C GLN A 341 -3.04 14.31 13.98
N ARG A 342 -3.30 14.01 15.26
CA ARG A 342 -3.77 12.69 15.74
C ARG A 342 -4.65 12.87 16.97
N GLU A 343 -5.67 12.02 17.14
CA GLU A 343 -6.63 12.14 18.24
C GLU A 343 -6.66 10.91 19.15
N VAL A 344 -7.05 11.11 20.41
CA VAL A 344 -7.38 10.06 21.39
C VAL A 344 -8.58 10.50 22.23
N THR A 345 -9.50 9.57 22.50
CA THR A 345 -10.69 9.84 23.33
C THR A 345 -10.49 9.30 24.74
N VAL A 346 -10.81 10.12 25.75
CA VAL A 346 -10.97 9.70 27.14
C VAL A 346 -12.46 9.68 27.45
N THR A 347 -13.04 8.49 27.56
CA THR A 347 -14.45 8.29 27.93
C THR A 347 -14.63 8.44 29.43
N VAL A 348 -15.65 9.18 29.87
CA VAL A 348 -15.95 9.38 31.29
C VAL A 348 -17.27 8.68 31.63
N THR A 349 -17.29 7.94 32.73
CA THR A 349 -18.43 7.14 33.18
C THR A 349 -18.90 7.57 34.58
N GLN A 350 -20.19 7.91 34.70
CA GLN A 350 -20.89 8.05 35.97
C GLN A 350 -21.29 6.63 36.43
N THR A 351 -20.94 6.22 37.65
CA THR A 351 -21.10 4.82 38.10
C THR A 351 -21.94 4.63 39.36
N GLY A 352 -22.85 5.59 39.63
CA GLY A 352 -23.85 5.47 40.68
C GLY A 352 -25.13 6.17 40.27
N LEU A 353 -26.27 5.56 40.58
CA LEU A 353 -27.55 6.28 40.60
C LEU A 353 -27.50 7.39 41.66
N PRO A 354 -28.30 8.47 41.53
CA PRO A 354 -28.39 9.48 42.57
C PRO A 354 -28.84 8.88 43.90
N THR A 355 -28.50 9.53 45.01
CA THR A 355 -28.89 9.06 46.36
C THR A 355 -29.81 10.07 47.03
N ILE A 356 -31.05 9.67 47.33
CA ILE A 356 -31.97 10.46 48.16
C ILE A 356 -31.62 10.18 49.63
N ASN A 357 -30.92 11.11 50.27
CA ASN A 357 -30.51 11.02 51.67
C ASN A 357 -31.65 11.37 52.63
N LEU A 358 -32.59 12.21 52.20
CA LEU A 358 -33.80 12.58 52.94
C LEU A 358 -34.90 12.98 51.95
N PHE A 359 -36.11 12.49 52.18
CA PHE A 359 -37.33 13.13 51.72
C PHE A 359 -38.46 12.88 52.74
N SER A 360 -39.09 13.95 53.24
CA SER A 360 -40.09 13.86 54.31
C SER A 360 -41.12 15.00 54.25
N ALA A 361 -42.22 14.84 54.98
CA ALA A 361 -43.27 15.85 55.15
C ALA A 361 -43.62 15.99 56.65
N ASN A 362 -43.94 17.20 57.10
CA ASN A 362 -44.28 17.46 58.50
C ASN A 362 -45.28 18.64 58.64
N PRO A 363 -46.46 18.45 59.26
CA PRO A 363 -47.06 17.18 59.69
C PRO A 363 -47.56 16.29 58.53
N THR A 364 -47.69 14.98 58.77
CA THR A 364 -48.20 13.99 57.80
C THR A 364 -49.71 13.74 57.87
N VAL A 365 -50.42 14.35 58.83
CA VAL A 365 -51.89 14.35 58.90
C VAL A 365 -52.33 15.76 59.25
N ILE A 366 -53.30 16.30 58.51
CA ILE A 366 -53.79 17.66 58.64
C ILE A 366 -55.32 17.70 58.53
N GLN A 367 -55.97 18.75 59.04
CA GLN A 367 -57.39 18.97 58.74
C GLN A 367 -57.54 19.76 57.44
N GLN A 368 -58.73 19.71 56.82
CA GLN A 368 -58.93 20.36 55.52
C GLN A 368 -58.80 21.89 55.64
N GLY A 369 -57.71 22.43 55.07
CA GLY A 369 -57.35 23.86 55.12
C GLY A 369 -56.03 24.18 55.83
N ASP A 370 -55.40 23.20 56.48
CA ASP A 370 -54.08 23.33 57.11
C ASP A 370 -52.90 23.25 56.09
N SER A 371 -51.67 23.11 56.57
CA SER A 371 -50.45 23.02 55.74
C SER A 371 -49.42 22.04 56.29
N SER A 372 -48.52 21.58 55.43
CA SER A 372 -47.38 20.71 55.72
C SER A 372 -46.12 21.24 55.03
N VAL A 373 -44.93 20.95 55.55
CA VAL A 373 -43.65 21.32 54.93
C VAL A 373 -42.95 20.06 54.45
N LEU A 374 -42.54 20.04 53.18
CA LEU A 374 -41.67 19.04 52.59
C LEU A 374 -40.20 19.45 52.78
N GLU A 375 -39.33 18.48 53.06
CA GLU A 375 -37.88 18.67 53.20
C GLU A 375 -37.12 17.57 52.47
N TRP A 376 -36.06 17.93 51.73
CA TRP A 376 -35.23 16.98 50.98
C TRP A 376 -33.72 17.24 51.09
N ASN A 377 -32.96 16.16 50.90
CA ASN A 377 -31.51 16.14 50.71
C ASN A 377 -31.15 15.00 49.75
N VAL A 378 -30.39 15.31 48.70
CA VAL A 378 -30.05 14.46 47.56
C VAL A 378 -28.55 14.61 47.29
N GLN A 379 -27.94 13.57 46.72
CA GLN A 379 -26.55 13.55 46.29
C GLN A 379 -26.44 12.96 44.88
N ASP A 380 -25.46 13.43 44.11
CA ASP A 380 -25.06 12.91 42.79
C ASP A 380 -26.18 12.92 41.72
N ALA A 381 -27.17 13.80 41.89
CA ALA A 381 -28.18 14.11 40.88
C ALA A 381 -27.75 15.27 39.96
N GLU A 382 -28.05 15.15 38.68
CA GLU A 382 -27.92 16.20 37.66
C GLU A 382 -29.23 17.00 37.51
N ASP A 383 -30.38 16.38 37.75
CA ASP A 383 -31.70 17.04 37.90
C ASP A 383 -32.49 16.49 39.11
N ILE A 384 -33.31 17.35 39.72
CA ILE A 384 -34.14 17.04 40.89
C ILE A 384 -35.50 17.74 40.76
N SER A 385 -36.56 16.95 40.94
CA SER A 385 -37.95 17.41 40.91
C SER A 385 -38.79 16.76 42.01
N ILE A 386 -39.89 17.42 42.38
CA ILE A 386 -40.93 16.88 43.28
C ILE A 386 -42.28 17.07 42.60
N SER A 387 -43.08 16.00 42.52
CA SER A 387 -44.47 16.01 42.07
C SER A 387 -45.44 15.65 43.21
N SER A 388 -46.74 15.83 43.00
CA SER A 388 -47.79 15.35 43.90
C SER A 388 -48.92 14.64 43.14
N SER A 389 -49.63 13.75 43.84
CA SER A 389 -50.84 13.09 43.33
C SER A 389 -52.01 14.03 43.06
N LEU A 390 -51.91 15.30 43.46
CA LEU A 390 -52.85 16.37 43.08
C LEU A 390 -52.26 17.35 42.04
N GLY A 391 -51.24 16.92 41.28
CA GLY A 391 -50.71 17.65 40.13
C GLY A 391 -49.82 18.86 40.44
N GLN A 392 -49.46 19.10 41.70
CA GLN A 392 -48.46 20.12 42.04
C GLN A 392 -47.07 19.61 41.64
N SER A 393 -46.22 20.47 41.08
CA SER A 393 -44.83 20.10 40.77
C SER A 393 -43.83 21.23 41.00
N TYR A 394 -42.60 20.84 41.30
CA TYR A 394 -41.45 21.69 41.57
C TYR A 394 -40.24 21.10 40.83
N GLN A 395 -39.49 21.94 40.12
CA GLN A 395 -38.51 21.54 39.10
C GLN A 395 -37.20 22.32 39.26
N GLY A 396 -36.08 21.77 38.79
CA GLY A 396 -34.76 22.42 38.88
C GLY A 396 -34.29 22.65 40.32
N LEU A 397 -34.64 21.73 41.22
CA LEU A 397 -34.40 21.87 42.66
C LEU A 397 -32.90 21.72 42.98
N GLN A 398 -32.46 22.44 44.01
CA GLN A 398 -31.10 22.28 44.54
C GLN A 398 -30.99 20.97 45.34
N GLN A 399 -29.77 20.44 45.48
CA GLN A 399 -29.46 19.17 46.16
C GLN A 399 -30.11 19.04 47.55
N ALA A 400 -30.30 20.15 48.28
CA ALA A 400 -31.13 20.17 49.49
C ALA A 400 -32.05 21.40 49.52
N GLY A 401 -33.21 21.27 50.16
CA GLY A 401 -34.21 22.34 50.25
C GLY A 401 -35.49 21.97 50.98
N THR A 402 -36.42 22.92 51.03
CA THR A 402 -37.76 22.76 51.63
C THR A 402 -38.83 23.48 50.81
N VAL A 403 -40.08 23.02 50.88
CA VAL A 403 -41.24 23.71 50.30
C VAL A 403 -42.51 23.46 51.12
N THR A 404 -43.31 24.50 51.35
CA THR A 404 -44.60 24.41 52.06
C THR A 404 -45.72 24.06 51.11
N VAL A 405 -46.61 23.14 51.50
CA VAL A 405 -47.75 22.65 50.74
C VAL A 405 -49.04 22.68 51.59
N SER A 406 -50.20 22.83 50.94
CA SER A 406 -51.52 22.86 51.59
C SER A 406 -52.52 21.98 50.81
N PRO A 407 -52.40 20.65 50.89
CA PRO A 407 -53.29 19.75 50.17
C PRO A 407 -54.72 19.76 50.77
N THR A 408 -55.73 19.81 49.91
CA THR A 408 -57.16 19.85 50.31
C THR A 408 -57.80 18.47 50.48
N ALA A 409 -57.08 17.41 50.09
CA ALA A 409 -57.40 16.00 50.27
C ALA A 409 -56.10 15.21 50.47
N THR A 410 -56.19 13.96 50.94
CA THR A 410 -55.02 13.09 51.15
C THR A 410 -54.14 13.03 49.90
N SER A 411 -52.87 13.41 50.04
CA SER A 411 -51.95 13.63 48.91
C SER A 411 -50.62 12.94 49.13
N GLN A 412 -50.13 12.22 48.12
CA GLN A 412 -48.76 11.73 48.08
C GLN A 412 -47.89 12.72 47.30
N TYR A 413 -46.69 13.01 47.82
CA TYR A 413 -45.65 13.74 47.14
C TYR A 413 -44.51 12.77 46.81
N THR A 414 -43.89 12.92 45.64
CA THR A 414 -42.80 12.06 45.15
C THR A 414 -41.65 12.91 44.66
N LEU A 415 -40.46 12.71 45.23
CA LEU A 415 -39.20 13.27 44.76
C LEU A 415 -38.59 12.33 43.73
N ASN A 416 -38.13 12.88 42.61
CA ASN A 416 -37.41 12.19 41.54
C ASN A 416 -36.05 12.87 41.32
N ALA A 417 -34.98 12.10 41.37
CA ALA A 417 -33.61 12.56 41.14
C ALA A 417 -32.96 11.74 40.01
N VAL A 418 -32.28 12.40 39.09
CA VAL A 418 -31.79 11.80 37.83
C VAL A 418 -30.32 12.17 37.59
N ASN A 419 -29.54 11.23 37.05
CA ASN A 419 -28.24 11.49 36.43
C ASN A 419 -28.02 10.56 35.21
N ALA A 420 -26.87 10.65 34.54
CA ALA A 420 -26.53 9.82 33.38
C ALA A 420 -26.55 8.29 33.62
N ALA A 421 -26.55 7.79 34.86
CA ALA A 421 -26.69 6.37 35.20
C ALA A 421 -28.15 5.93 35.44
N GLY A 422 -29.11 6.86 35.52
CA GLY A 422 -30.54 6.60 35.68
C GLY A 422 -31.21 7.49 36.75
N SER A 423 -32.39 7.06 37.21
CA SER A 423 -33.20 7.81 38.18
C SER A 423 -33.52 7.01 39.44
N VAL A 424 -33.78 7.73 40.53
CA VAL A 424 -34.30 7.21 41.80
C VAL A 424 -35.47 8.06 42.29
N GLN A 425 -36.39 7.43 43.02
CA GLN A 425 -37.59 8.08 43.53
C GLN A 425 -37.88 7.71 44.98
N GLN A 426 -38.46 8.64 45.73
CA GLN A 426 -38.97 8.43 47.10
C GLN A 426 -40.25 9.24 47.30
N SER A 427 -41.20 8.70 48.06
CA SER A 427 -42.51 9.34 48.29
C SER A 427 -42.87 9.50 49.76
N VAL A 428 -43.73 10.47 50.06
CA VAL A 428 -44.29 10.75 51.39
C VAL A 428 -45.74 11.23 51.28
N THR A 429 -46.61 10.86 52.22
CA THR A 429 -48.05 11.15 52.16
C THR A 429 -48.49 12.09 53.28
N VAL A 430 -49.41 13.01 52.96
CA VAL A 430 -50.08 13.93 53.87
C VAL A 430 -51.59 13.66 53.83
N THR A 431 -52.17 13.20 54.93
CA THR A 431 -53.57 12.73 55.03
C THR A 431 -54.53 13.82 55.50
N VAL A 432 -55.78 13.80 54.98
CA VAL A 432 -56.87 14.73 55.31
C VAL A 432 -58.16 13.95 55.63
N GLU A 433 -58.92 14.35 56.66
CA GLU A 433 -60.06 13.59 57.23
C GLU A 433 -61.40 14.37 57.21
N THR A 434 -62.54 13.67 57.04
CA THR A 434 -63.92 14.22 57.10
C THR A 434 -64.96 13.18 57.60
N PRO A 435 -66.09 13.59 58.23
CA PRO A 435 -67.12 12.68 58.74
C PRO A 435 -68.29 12.39 57.76
N GLN A 436 -68.93 11.22 57.94
CA GLN A 436 -69.86 10.56 57.00
C GLN A 436 -71.24 10.27 57.64
N GLY A 437 -72.36 9.99 56.94
CA GLY A 437 -72.68 9.83 55.51
C GLY A 437 -74.19 9.43 55.31
N ALA A 438 -74.62 8.55 54.38
CA ALA A 438 -76.03 8.04 54.33
C ALA A 438 -77.07 8.60 53.31
N PRO A 439 -76.74 9.01 52.07
CA PRO A 439 -77.70 9.13 50.96
C PRO A 439 -77.77 7.80 50.20
N THR A 440 -78.32 7.77 48.98
CA THR A 440 -78.39 6.55 48.16
C THR A 440 -78.21 6.83 46.67
N ILE A 441 -77.37 6.05 45.98
CA ILE A 441 -77.06 6.18 44.55
C ILE A 441 -78.12 5.43 43.73
N VAL A 442 -78.71 6.10 42.74
CA VAL A 442 -79.86 5.61 41.96
C VAL A 442 -79.45 5.18 40.54
N SER A 443 -78.48 5.85 39.92
CA SER A 443 -77.88 5.43 38.65
C SER A 443 -76.46 5.97 38.49
N PHE A 444 -75.60 5.21 37.80
CA PHE A 444 -74.22 5.58 37.49
C PHE A 444 -73.77 4.83 36.22
N SER A 445 -73.31 5.54 35.19
CA SER A 445 -73.04 5.00 33.84
C SER A 445 -72.18 5.95 32.99
N TYR A 446 -71.53 5.48 31.92
CA TYR A 446 -70.79 6.31 30.96
C TYR A 446 -71.25 6.12 29.50
N TYR A 447 -70.83 7.03 28.61
CA TYR A 447 -70.97 6.93 27.16
C TYR A 447 -69.83 7.73 26.47
N PRO A 448 -69.24 7.27 25.34
CA PRO A 448 -69.45 5.99 24.65
C PRO A 448 -69.05 4.77 25.49
N GLU A 449 -69.42 3.56 25.05
CA GLU A 449 -69.30 2.33 25.86
C GLU A 449 -67.87 1.73 25.86
N GLU A 450 -67.03 2.12 24.90
CA GLU A 450 -65.58 1.85 24.85
C GLU A 450 -64.87 3.07 24.21
N PRO A 451 -64.57 4.15 24.97
CA PRO A 451 -63.88 5.31 24.40
C PRO A 451 -62.45 5.00 23.97
N ASP A 452 -62.00 5.68 22.92
CA ASP A 452 -60.66 5.58 22.36
C ASP A 452 -59.66 6.42 23.18
N ILE A 453 -58.39 6.03 23.29
CA ILE A 453 -57.41 6.82 24.06
C ILE A 453 -57.20 8.23 23.47
N GLY A 454 -57.54 9.25 24.25
CA GLY A 454 -57.64 10.65 23.86
C GLY A 454 -59.07 11.17 23.64
N GLU A 455 -60.08 10.30 23.62
CA GLU A 455 -61.50 10.67 23.42
C GLU A 455 -62.17 11.20 24.69
N GLU A 456 -63.16 12.09 24.52
CA GLU A 456 -64.04 12.56 25.58
C GLU A 456 -65.20 11.58 25.84
N TYR A 457 -65.31 11.03 27.06
CA TYR A 457 -66.48 10.25 27.50
C TYR A 457 -67.21 10.93 28.66
N GLU A 458 -68.54 10.88 28.65
CA GLU A 458 -69.40 11.51 29.67
C GLU A 458 -69.86 10.48 30.70
N LEU A 459 -69.34 10.60 31.92
CA LEU A 459 -69.74 9.81 33.08
C LEU A 459 -70.90 10.52 33.81
N SER A 460 -72.03 9.85 33.96
CA SER A 460 -73.30 10.41 34.45
C SER A 460 -73.80 9.70 35.71
N TRP A 461 -74.40 10.45 36.64
CA TRP A 461 -74.93 9.94 37.91
C TRP A 461 -76.27 10.57 38.33
N ASN A 462 -76.98 9.85 39.20
CA ASN A 462 -78.15 10.34 39.93
C ASN A 462 -78.20 9.74 41.33
N VAL A 463 -78.45 10.56 42.34
CA VAL A 463 -78.39 10.25 43.78
C VAL A 463 -79.59 10.83 44.50
N GLN A 464 -80.16 10.08 45.43
CA GLN A 464 -81.28 10.49 46.27
C GLN A 464 -80.80 10.78 47.70
N ALA A 465 -81.15 11.96 48.20
CA ALA A 465 -80.83 12.39 49.57
C ALA A 465 -81.94 12.03 50.56
N GLY A 466 -81.55 11.60 51.77
CA GLY A 466 -82.45 11.49 52.93
C GLY A 466 -82.52 12.81 53.70
N ASP A 467 -81.36 13.28 54.13
CA ASP A 467 -81.08 14.64 54.58
C ASP A 467 -79.87 15.20 53.80
N ALA A 468 -79.49 16.46 54.04
CA ALA A 468 -78.55 17.20 53.19
C ALA A 468 -77.19 16.51 52.99
N VAL A 469 -76.91 16.12 51.74
CA VAL A 469 -75.63 15.54 51.29
C VAL A 469 -74.49 16.51 51.55
N THR A 470 -73.56 16.12 52.43
CA THR A 470 -72.37 16.88 52.83
C THR A 470 -71.23 16.68 51.83
N THR A 471 -71.11 15.47 51.27
CA THR A 471 -70.15 15.11 50.23
C THR A 471 -70.82 14.21 49.20
N LEU A 472 -70.70 14.55 47.92
CA LEU A 472 -70.94 13.61 46.83
C LEU A 472 -69.63 13.52 46.05
N LEU A 473 -69.00 12.36 46.10
CA LEU A 473 -67.62 12.18 45.73
C LEU A 473 -67.53 11.13 44.62
N LEU A 474 -67.14 11.56 43.42
CA LEU A 474 -66.83 10.66 42.33
C LEU A 474 -65.34 10.38 42.37
N GLU A 475 -64.96 9.13 42.48
CA GLU A 475 -63.58 8.71 42.74
C GLU A 475 -63.09 7.74 41.69
N THR A 476 -61.78 7.62 41.59
CA THR A 476 -61.07 6.55 40.90
C THR A 476 -59.73 6.34 41.62
N HIS A 477 -58.85 5.51 41.08
CA HIS A 477 -57.64 5.06 41.79
C HIS A 477 -56.59 6.17 42.01
N ASP A 478 -56.62 7.22 41.18
CA ASP A 478 -55.65 8.31 41.12
C ASP A 478 -56.27 9.70 41.39
N ALA A 479 -57.58 9.85 41.19
CA ALA A 479 -58.27 11.14 41.21
C ALA A 479 -59.66 11.07 41.85
N SER A 480 -60.11 12.19 42.42
CA SER A 480 -61.37 12.28 43.18
C SER A 480 -61.99 13.68 43.02
N TRP A 481 -63.30 13.73 42.76
CA TRP A 481 -64.03 14.93 42.37
C TRP A 481 -65.29 15.13 43.20
N ASN A 482 -65.35 16.25 43.91
CA ASN A 482 -66.52 16.66 44.67
C ASN A 482 -67.58 17.22 43.72
N LEU A 483 -68.78 16.65 43.76
CA LEU A 483 -69.89 16.91 42.84
C LEU A 483 -70.94 17.78 43.54
N THR A 484 -71.28 18.93 42.93
CA THR A 484 -72.18 19.92 43.54
C THR A 484 -73.66 19.70 43.25
N SER A 485 -74.02 18.62 42.53
CA SER A 485 -75.39 18.27 42.17
C SER A 485 -75.63 16.77 42.28
N LEU A 486 -76.76 16.41 42.89
CA LEU A 486 -77.16 15.02 43.13
C LEU A 486 -77.45 14.24 41.84
N ALA A 487 -77.91 14.94 40.81
CA ALA A 487 -77.96 14.45 39.44
C ALA A 487 -77.05 15.32 38.57
N GLY A 488 -76.23 14.70 37.73
CA GLY A 488 -75.27 15.41 36.91
C GLY A 488 -74.40 14.47 36.09
N SER A 489 -73.46 15.07 35.37
CA SER A 489 -72.50 14.38 34.53
C SER A 489 -71.17 15.13 34.53
N ARG A 490 -70.11 14.44 34.12
CA ARG A 490 -68.76 14.98 33.95
C ARG A 490 -68.08 14.23 32.81
N THR A 491 -67.58 15.02 31.85
CA THR A 491 -66.69 14.53 30.80
C THR A 491 -65.29 14.25 31.34
N PHE A 492 -64.68 13.18 30.85
CA PHE A 492 -63.31 12.76 31.10
C PHE A 492 -62.60 12.47 29.78
N ILE A 493 -61.28 12.58 29.76
CA ILE A 493 -60.47 12.04 28.68
C ILE A 493 -60.20 10.57 28.99
N ALA A 494 -60.32 9.71 27.99
CA ALA A 494 -59.86 8.33 28.04
C ALA A 494 -58.33 8.28 27.95
N ASP A 495 -57.66 7.96 29.05
CA ASP A 495 -56.20 7.83 29.14
C ASP A 495 -55.77 6.38 29.45
N GLU A 496 -56.55 5.65 30.26
CA GLU A 496 -56.38 4.21 30.51
C GLU A 496 -57.71 3.54 30.88
N THR A 497 -57.77 2.20 30.83
CA THR A 497 -58.92 1.44 31.36
C THR A 497 -58.98 1.61 32.87
N ARG A 498 -60.01 2.31 33.36
CA ARG A 498 -60.03 2.86 34.72
C ARG A 498 -61.38 2.65 35.41
N SER A 499 -61.34 2.17 36.66
CA SER A 499 -62.55 1.98 37.48
C SER A 499 -62.94 3.26 38.21
N PHE A 500 -64.17 3.72 38.03
CA PHE A 500 -64.75 4.87 38.72
C PHE A 500 -65.74 4.40 39.78
N THR A 501 -65.70 5.03 40.95
CA THR A 501 -66.52 4.72 42.11
C THR A 501 -67.20 5.99 42.61
N LEU A 502 -68.53 6.05 42.49
CA LEU A 502 -69.31 7.13 43.07
C LEU A 502 -69.64 6.80 44.53
N THR A 503 -69.41 7.75 45.43
CA THR A 503 -69.62 7.67 46.87
C THR A 503 -70.53 8.82 47.34
N ALA A 504 -71.67 8.52 47.98
CA ALA A 504 -72.63 9.51 48.48
C ALA A 504 -72.58 9.61 50.01
N THR A 505 -72.63 10.82 50.57
CA THR A 505 -72.34 11.10 51.99
C THR A 505 -73.10 12.33 52.58
N ASN A 506 -73.83 12.17 53.69
CA ASN A 506 -74.31 13.19 54.66
C ASN A 506 -73.75 12.98 56.10
N GLU A 507 -74.55 12.64 57.13
CA GLU A 507 -74.12 12.60 58.55
C GLU A 507 -74.43 11.30 59.37
N PHE A 508 -74.89 10.20 58.73
CA PHE A 508 -75.36 8.94 59.37
C PHE A 508 -74.86 7.56 58.81
N GLY A 509 -74.01 7.46 57.77
CA GLY A 509 -73.62 6.17 57.14
C GLY A 509 -72.72 6.33 55.89
N SER A 510 -72.96 5.64 54.77
CA SER A 510 -72.51 5.98 53.38
C SER A 510 -73.21 5.08 52.34
N ASP A 511 -73.17 5.45 51.05
CA ASP A 511 -73.54 4.54 49.93
C ASP A 511 -72.57 4.71 48.75
N GLN A 512 -72.31 3.64 47.98
CA GLN A 512 -71.21 3.59 47.02
C GLN A 512 -71.46 2.61 45.85
N HIS A 513 -71.08 2.98 44.62
CA HIS A 513 -71.24 2.16 43.42
C HIS A 513 -70.07 2.34 42.44
N THR A 514 -69.50 1.25 41.94
CA THR A 514 -68.33 1.24 41.03
C THR A 514 -68.69 0.74 39.63
N ILE A 515 -68.14 1.37 38.59
CA ILE A 515 -68.18 0.89 37.20
C ILE A 515 -66.80 0.99 36.54
N GLU A 516 -66.50 0.10 35.61
CA GLU A 516 -65.23 0.06 34.87
C GLU A 516 -65.39 0.74 33.51
N VAL A 517 -64.62 1.81 33.26
CA VAL A 517 -64.49 2.45 31.95
C VAL A 517 -63.37 1.76 31.18
N ARG A 518 -63.71 1.16 30.03
CA ARG A 518 -62.72 0.47 29.19
C ARG A 518 -62.26 1.39 28.08
N VAL A 519 -60.98 1.71 28.10
CA VAL A 519 -60.31 2.55 27.10
C VAL A 519 -59.58 1.66 26.12
N ARG A 520 -59.84 1.85 24.83
CA ARG A 520 -59.11 1.17 23.75
C ARG A 520 -57.70 1.74 23.64
N GLY A 521 -56.73 0.86 23.38
CA GLY A 521 -55.30 1.23 23.39
C GLY A 521 -54.90 2.17 22.26
N VAL A 522 -53.65 2.65 22.31
CA VAL A 522 -53.10 3.45 21.21
C VAL A 522 -52.93 2.52 20.00
N PHE A 523 -53.66 2.78 18.92
CA PHE A 523 -53.38 2.22 17.60
C PHE A 523 -52.13 2.87 17.04
N GLU A 524 -51.00 2.16 16.96
CA GLU A 524 -49.71 2.74 16.57
C GLU A 524 -48.81 1.71 15.88
N ILE A 525 -47.96 2.19 14.96
CA ILE A 525 -46.92 1.38 14.33
C ILE A 525 -45.66 1.53 15.18
N VAL A 526 -45.50 0.63 16.16
CA VAL A 526 -44.39 0.64 17.14
C VAL A 526 -43.05 0.31 16.48
N ALA A 527 -43.07 -0.55 15.45
CA ALA A 527 -41.89 -0.85 14.63
C ALA A 527 -42.28 -1.17 13.18
N PHE A 528 -41.49 -0.67 12.23
CA PHE A 528 -41.45 -1.13 10.85
C PHE A 528 -40.03 -0.95 10.33
N VAL A 529 -39.29 -2.05 10.19
CA VAL A 529 -37.86 -2.04 9.86
C VAL A 529 -37.54 -3.12 8.82
N VAL A 530 -36.45 -2.92 8.08
CA VAL A 530 -35.90 -3.90 7.14
C VAL A 530 -34.44 -4.16 7.48
N GLN A 531 -33.98 -5.40 7.35
CA GLN A 531 -32.58 -5.78 7.55
C GLN A 531 -32.13 -6.86 6.54
N PRO A 532 -30.95 -6.70 5.92
CA PRO A 532 -30.16 -5.47 5.85
C PRO A 532 -30.90 -4.38 5.04
N GLU A 533 -30.53 -3.11 5.26
CA GLU A 533 -31.11 -1.95 4.56
C GLU A 533 -30.59 -1.82 3.11
N THR A 534 -29.57 -2.59 2.72
CA THR A 534 -28.99 -2.58 1.38
C THR A 534 -28.60 -4.00 0.96
N VAL A 535 -28.97 -4.41 -0.27
CA VAL A 535 -28.76 -5.77 -0.80
C VAL A 535 -28.40 -5.75 -2.29
N PHE A 536 -27.74 -6.80 -2.77
CA PHE A 536 -27.54 -6.99 -4.22
C PHE A 536 -28.81 -7.53 -4.89
N LYS A 537 -28.86 -7.41 -6.22
CA LYS A 537 -29.99 -7.86 -7.03
C LYS A 537 -30.25 -9.35 -6.86
N GLY A 538 -31.49 -9.70 -6.54
CA GLY A 538 -31.92 -11.08 -6.33
C GLY A 538 -31.61 -11.63 -4.93
N GLN A 539 -31.04 -10.84 -4.02
CA GLN A 539 -30.87 -11.23 -2.61
C GLN A 539 -32.14 -11.01 -1.78
N GLU A 540 -32.17 -11.64 -0.61
CA GLU A 540 -33.26 -11.54 0.35
C GLU A 540 -33.01 -10.48 1.43
N ALA A 541 -34.04 -9.70 1.75
CA ALA A 541 -34.10 -8.86 2.93
C ALA A 541 -35.25 -9.32 3.85
N THR A 542 -35.12 -9.11 5.16
CA THR A 542 -36.18 -9.40 6.14
C THR A 542 -36.84 -8.12 6.59
N ILE A 543 -38.15 -8.02 6.38
CA ILE A 543 -39.02 -6.96 6.89
C ILE A 543 -39.61 -7.43 8.23
N SER A 544 -39.57 -6.60 9.27
CA SER A 544 -40.14 -6.89 10.58
C SER A 544 -41.03 -5.74 11.06
N TRP A 545 -42.18 -6.06 11.67
CA TRP A 545 -43.16 -5.07 12.10
C TRP A 545 -43.83 -5.42 13.45
N LEU A 546 -44.29 -4.36 14.13
CA LEU A 546 -45.16 -4.41 15.30
C LEU A 546 -46.13 -3.23 15.23
N VAL A 547 -47.42 -3.54 15.30
CA VAL A 547 -48.54 -2.59 15.31
C VAL A 547 -49.47 -2.95 16.47
N THR A 548 -49.95 -1.96 17.21
CA THR A 548 -50.94 -2.11 18.29
C THR A 548 -52.36 -1.81 17.80
N GLU A 549 -53.37 -2.46 18.39
CA GLU A 549 -54.81 -2.22 18.17
C GLU A 549 -55.28 -2.13 16.70
N ALA A 550 -54.67 -2.89 15.78
CA ALA A 550 -55.02 -2.87 14.36
C ALA A 550 -56.04 -3.95 13.96
N ASP A 551 -57.13 -3.55 13.30
CA ASP A 551 -58.08 -4.48 12.64
C ASP A 551 -57.44 -5.22 11.45
N SER A 552 -56.49 -4.55 10.78
CA SER A 552 -55.75 -5.13 9.66
C SER A 552 -54.43 -4.41 9.40
N VAL A 553 -53.42 -5.17 8.98
CA VAL A 553 -52.14 -4.64 8.48
C VAL A 553 -51.90 -5.16 7.07
N LEU A 554 -51.49 -4.27 6.17
CA LEU A 554 -51.21 -4.55 4.76
C LEU A 554 -49.85 -3.93 4.40
N ILE A 555 -48.89 -4.77 4.05
CA ILE A 555 -47.55 -4.36 3.61
C ILE A 555 -47.47 -4.48 2.09
N LYS A 556 -46.87 -3.48 1.43
CA LYS A 556 -46.67 -3.41 -0.02
C LYS A 556 -45.23 -2.99 -0.35
N PRO A 557 -44.68 -3.34 -1.52
CA PRO A 557 -45.22 -4.35 -2.45
C PRO A 557 -45.17 -5.78 -1.86
N ASP A 558 -45.82 -6.70 -2.56
CA ASP A 558 -45.69 -8.17 -2.53
C ASP A 558 -45.92 -8.97 -1.23
N VAL A 559 -45.79 -8.38 -0.03
CA VAL A 559 -46.03 -9.09 1.25
C VAL A 559 -47.52 -9.34 1.48
N GLY A 560 -48.38 -8.34 1.24
CA GLY A 560 -49.84 -8.48 1.36
C GLY A 560 -50.37 -8.27 2.78
N VAL A 561 -51.49 -8.93 3.10
CA VAL A 561 -52.19 -8.79 4.40
C VAL A 561 -51.53 -9.70 5.42
N VAL A 562 -51.24 -9.15 6.60
CA VAL A 562 -50.48 -9.81 7.67
C VAL A 562 -51.10 -9.56 9.05
N ASP A 563 -50.71 -10.37 10.02
CA ASP A 563 -51.01 -10.16 11.44
C ASP A 563 -50.35 -8.87 11.98
N ALA A 564 -50.85 -8.35 13.11
CA ALA A 564 -50.39 -7.08 13.69
C ALA A 564 -48.89 -7.03 14.07
N SER A 565 -48.24 -8.19 14.24
CA SER A 565 -46.79 -8.30 14.43
C SER A 565 -46.23 -9.49 13.67
N GLY A 566 -45.02 -9.37 13.11
CA GLY A 566 -44.40 -10.48 12.39
C GLY A 566 -43.12 -10.09 11.66
N GLN A 567 -42.66 -11.02 10.82
CA GLN A 567 -41.54 -10.83 9.91
C GLN A 567 -41.82 -11.55 8.58
N ALA A 568 -41.28 -11.01 7.48
CA ALA A 568 -41.41 -11.56 6.13
C ALA A 568 -40.11 -11.38 5.35
N THR A 569 -39.71 -12.41 4.60
CA THR A 569 -38.55 -12.38 3.71
C THR A 569 -38.97 -12.00 2.30
N VAL A 570 -38.25 -11.08 1.66
CA VAL A 570 -38.54 -10.56 0.32
C VAL A 570 -37.30 -10.57 -0.56
N THR A 571 -37.45 -10.99 -1.82
CA THR A 571 -36.36 -10.98 -2.81
C THR A 571 -36.35 -9.65 -3.56
N VAL A 572 -35.27 -8.88 -3.43
CA VAL A 572 -35.19 -7.49 -3.91
C VAL A 572 -34.47 -7.43 -5.26
N ASN A 573 -35.14 -6.88 -6.28
CA ASN A 573 -34.63 -6.80 -7.65
C ASN A 573 -34.34 -5.36 -8.13
N GLU A 574 -34.86 -4.37 -7.40
CA GLU A 574 -34.69 -2.93 -7.59
C GLU A 574 -34.88 -2.23 -6.23
N THR A 575 -34.39 -1.00 -6.05
CA THR A 575 -34.57 -0.25 -4.80
C THR A 575 -36.06 -0.12 -4.48
N THR A 576 -36.48 -0.71 -3.36
CA THR A 576 -37.90 -0.91 -3.05
C THR A 576 -38.24 -0.27 -1.70
N THR A 577 -38.99 0.83 -1.75
CA THR A 577 -39.64 1.41 -0.58
C THR A 577 -40.89 0.59 -0.24
N TYR A 578 -40.88 -0.14 0.88
CA TYR A 578 -42.06 -0.82 1.38
C TYR A 578 -42.94 0.15 2.17
N GLU A 579 -44.26 0.07 1.98
CA GLU A 579 -45.28 0.80 2.74
C GLU A 579 -46.10 -0.18 3.59
N LEU A 580 -46.05 -0.03 4.92
CA LEU A 580 -46.98 -0.64 5.84
C LEU A 580 -48.20 0.27 5.99
N ILE A 581 -49.39 -0.29 5.78
CA ILE A 581 -50.68 0.36 5.98
C ILE A 581 -51.42 -0.41 7.08
N ALA A 582 -51.49 0.18 8.27
CA ALA A 582 -52.34 -0.30 9.35
C ALA A 582 -53.72 0.37 9.29
N LYS A 583 -54.77 -0.32 9.74
CA LYS A 583 -56.11 0.24 9.89
C LYS A 583 -56.78 -0.14 11.21
N ARG A 584 -57.61 0.76 11.72
CA ARG A 584 -58.58 0.54 12.79
C ARG A 584 -59.83 1.37 12.48
N GLU A 585 -60.96 0.71 12.26
CA GLU A 585 -62.22 1.32 11.81
C GLU A 585 -62.05 2.26 10.59
N GLU A 586 -62.23 3.58 10.74
CA GLU A 586 -61.95 4.58 9.68
C GLU A 586 -60.51 5.15 9.74
N GLU A 587 -59.76 4.91 10.82
CA GLU A 587 -58.39 5.39 11.00
C GLU A 587 -57.38 4.55 10.20
N VAL A 588 -56.39 5.23 9.62
CA VAL A 588 -55.32 4.61 8.81
C VAL A 588 -53.98 5.21 9.21
N LYS A 589 -53.06 4.37 9.72
CA LYS A 589 -51.67 4.75 9.97
C LYS A 589 -50.75 4.11 8.94
N LYS A 590 -49.64 4.78 8.64
CA LYS A 590 -48.66 4.36 7.64
C LYS A 590 -47.24 4.51 8.15
N ALA A 591 -46.37 3.60 7.72
CA ALA A 591 -44.92 3.69 7.86
C ALA A 591 -44.24 3.21 6.58
N THR A 592 -43.02 3.68 6.33
CA THR A 592 -42.21 3.28 5.17
C THR A 592 -40.83 2.81 5.61
N ALA A 593 -40.34 1.74 4.99
CA ALA A 593 -38.98 1.24 5.18
C ALA A 593 -38.43 0.82 3.81
N GLU A 594 -37.19 1.21 3.50
CA GLU A 594 -36.62 1.04 2.17
C GLU A 594 -35.48 0.02 2.20
N VAL A 595 -35.52 -0.93 1.27
CA VAL A 595 -34.33 -1.74 0.95
C VAL A 595 -33.73 -1.17 -0.31
N GLN A 596 -32.52 -0.62 -0.19
CA GLN A 596 -31.78 -0.09 -1.34
C GLN A 596 -31.08 -1.21 -2.10
N LEU A 597 -31.16 -1.16 -3.42
CA LEU A 597 -30.32 -2.00 -4.26
C LEU A 597 -28.90 -1.45 -4.19
N TYR A 598 -27.94 -2.28 -3.76
CA TYR A 598 -26.53 -1.90 -3.78
C TYR A 598 -26.12 -1.60 -5.22
N GLN A 599 -25.71 -0.36 -5.46
CA GLN A 599 -25.04 0.02 -6.68
C GLN A 599 -23.55 0.06 -6.39
N LEU A 600 -22.76 -0.53 -7.29
CA LEU A 600 -21.31 -0.50 -7.20
C LEU A 600 -20.83 0.89 -7.60
N GLU A 601 -20.68 1.77 -6.61
CA GLU A 601 -20.09 3.10 -6.79
C GLU A 601 -18.71 3.00 -7.45
N GLU A 602 -18.35 4.04 -8.21
CA GLU A 602 -17.09 4.07 -8.94
C GLU A 602 -15.89 4.17 -7.97
N GLY A 603 -14.99 3.18 -8.04
CA GLY A 603 -13.84 3.08 -7.16
C GLY A 603 -12.90 1.94 -7.55
N GLU A 604 -11.83 1.75 -6.77
CA GLU A 604 -10.84 0.70 -7.05
C GLU A 604 -11.37 -0.70 -6.69
N PHE A 605 -11.46 -1.57 -7.70
CA PHE A 605 -11.88 -2.95 -7.58
C PHE A 605 -10.77 -3.89 -8.05
N THR A 606 -10.54 -4.98 -7.32
CA THR A 606 -9.54 -6.00 -7.59
C THR A 606 -10.24 -7.27 -8.09
N TYR A 607 -10.14 -7.57 -9.39
CA TYR A 607 -10.87 -8.65 -10.06
C TYR A 607 -10.02 -9.89 -10.31
N PHE A 608 -10.65 -11.06 -10.17
CA PHE A 608 -10.12 -12.38 -10.56
C PHE A 608 -11.07 -13.02 -11.60
N PRO A 609 -10.84 -12.81 -12.92
CA PRO A 609 -11.81 -13.16 -13.97
C PRO A 609 -12.16 -14.65 -14.15
N LEU A 610 -11.34 -15.58 -13.64
CA LEU A 610 -11.66 -17.01 -13.66
C LEU A 610 -11.18 -17.73 -12.40
N ILE A 611 -12.12 -18.36 -11.71
CA ILE A 611 -11.95 -19.07 -10.44
C ILE A 611 -12.69 -20.42 -10.50
N ARG A 612 -12.07 -21.49 -9.98
CA ARG A 612 -12.53 -22.88 -10.20
C ARG A 612 -11.96 -23.87 -9.18
N ASP A 613 -12.77 -24.80 -8.67
CA ASP A 613 -12.32 -25.99 -7.91
C ASP A 613 -12.74 -27.30 -8.58
N SER A 614 -12.28 -27.53 -9.81
CA SER A 614 -12.63 -28.76 -10.57
C SER A 614 -12.04 -30.03 -9.94
N SER A 615 -12.43 -31.21 -10.44
CA SER A 615 -11.86 -32.49 -9.99
C SER A 615 -10.40 -32.71 -10.40
N THR A 616 -9.85 -31.90 -11.33
CA THR A 616 -8.48 -32.02 -11.85
C THR A 616 -7.57 -30.90 -11.35
N TRP A 617 -8.04 -29.65 -11.41
CA TRP A 617 -7.32 -28.45 -10.97
C TRP A 617 -8.19 -27.50 -10.15
N LYS A 618 -7.53 -26.73 -9.28
CA LYS A 618 -8.09 -25.67 -8.43
C LYS A 618 -7.29 -24.38 -8.57
N THR A 619 -7.82 -23.28 -8.07
CA THR A 619 -7.06 -22.04 -7.86
C THR A 619 -6.97 -21.74 -6.36
N ASP A 620 -5.83 -21.26 -5.87
CA ASP A 620 -5.73 -20.58 -4.57
C ASP A 620 -5.65 -19.07 -4.84
N VAL A 621 -6.44 -18.27 -4.10
CA VAL A 621 -6.46 -16.81 -4.24
C VAL A 621 -5.72 -16.19 -3.07
N GLY A 622 -4.69 -15.40 -3.34
CA GLY A 622 -4.00 -14.59 -2.33
C GLY A 622 -4.40 -13.13 -2.39
N LEU A 623 -4.50 -12.50 -1.23
CA LEU A 623 -4.57 -11.05 -1.05
C LEU A 623 -3.38 -10.59 -0.21
N VAL A 624 -2.77 -9.46 -0.57
CA VAL A 624 -1.70 -8.82 0.21
C VAL A 624 -1.93 -7.32 0.26
N ILE A 625 -1.77 -6.76 1.45
CA ILE A 625 -1.76 -5.31 1.69
C ILE A 625 -0.31 -4.81 1.71
N LEU A 626 -0.03 -3.71 0.98
CA LEU A 626 1.25 -2.99 1.07
C LEU A 626 1.16 -1.70 1.91
N SER A 627 -0.04 -1.35 2.38
CA SER A 627 -0.26 -0.17 3.22
C SER A 627 0.28 -0.36 4.65
N PRO A 628 0.88 0.69 5.27
CA PRO A 628 1.27 0.71 6.67
C PRO A 628 0.09 0.83 7.66
N VAL A 629 -1.15 0.95 7.17
CA VAL A 629 -2.38 0.98 8.00
C VAL A 629 -3.29 -0.20 7.69
N GLN A 630 -4.03 -0.68 8.70
CA GLN A 630 -4.98 -1.80 8.55
C GLN A 630 -6.18 -1.36 7.69
N ILE A 631 -6.31 -1.90 6.47
CA ILE A 631 -7.51 -1.68 5.64
C ILE A 631 -8.71 -2.48 6.14
N ARG A 632 -9.90 -2.11 5.63
CA ARG A 632 -11.02 -3.04 5.51
C ARG A 632 -11.28 -3.32 4.05
N PHE A 633 -11.88 -4.47 3.76
CA PHE A 633 -12.31 -4.80 2.41
C PHE A 633 -13.55 -5.70 2.46
N ASP A 634 -14.31 -5.70 1.38
CA ASP A 634 -15.37 -6.66 1.14
C ASP A 634 -14.99 -7.51 -0.08
N ALA A 635 -15.27 -8.80 -0.06
CA ALA A 635 -15.07 -9.67 -1.22
C ALA A 635 -16.41 -10.30 -1.64
N TYR A 636 -16.73 -10.19 -2.93
CA TYR A 636 -17.98 -10.64 -3.54
C TYR A 636 -17.67 -11.70 -4.59
N ARG A 637 -18.26 -12.89 -4.47
CA ARG A 637 -18.08 -14.03 -5.39
C ARG A 637 -19.36 -14.27 -6.16
N PHE A 638 -19.29 -14.18 -7.48
CA PHE A 638 -20.45 -14.31 -8.37
C PHE A 638 -20.30 -15.53 -9.28
N ASP A 639 -21.41 -16.10 -9.72
CA ASP A 639 -21.42 -17.13 -10.76
C ASP A 639 -21.20 -16.55 -12.17
N GLN A 640 -21.22 -17.42 -13.18
CA GLN A 640 -20.98 -17.02 -14.57
C GLN A 640 -22.11 -16.12 -15.11
N GLU A 641 -23.34 -16.35 -14.68
CA GLU A 641 -24.53 -15.54 -14.97
C GLU A 641 -24.50 -14.16 -14.29
N GLY A 642 -23.65 -13.96 -13.27
CA GLY A 642 -23.45 -12.70 -12.57
C GLY A 642 -24.33 -12.51 -11.32
N ALA A 643 -24.94 -13.58 -10.80
CA ALA A 643 -25.61 -13.56 -9.51
C ALA A 643 -24.60 -13.71 -8.36
N LEU A 644 -24.83 -12.97 -7.27
CA LEU A 644 -23.94 -12.98 -6.09
C LEU A 644 -24.14 -14.26 -5.27
N VAL A 645 -23.14 -15.15 -5.30
CA VAL A 645 -23.15 -16.45 -4.62
C VAL A 645 -22.75 -16.30 -3.14
N GLU A 646 -21.73 -15.49 -2.84
CA GLU A 646 -21.21 -15.32 -1.47
C GLU A 646 -20.56 -13.95 -1.30
N ALA A 647 -20.70 -13.36 -0.11
CA ALA A 647 -20.10 -12.06 0.23
C ALA A 647 -19.42 -12.09 1.60
N PHE A 648 -18.17 -11.65 1.65
CA PHE A 648 -17.34 -11.53 2.84
C PHE A 648 -17.14 -10.04 3.13
N THR A 649 -18.02 -9.42 3.92
CA THR A 649 -17.95 -7.97 4.21
C THR A 649 -17.15 -7.66 5.47
N ASN A 650 -16.69 -6.41 5.60
CA ASN A 650 -15.97 -5.86 6.76
C ASN A 650 -14.74 -6.70 7.16
N GLN A 651 -14.10 -7.35 6.18
CA GLN A 651 -12.87 -8.11 6.37
C GLN A 651 -11.72 -7.16 6.68
N LYS A 652 -10.70 -7.65 7.37
CA LYS A 652 -9.54 -6.86 7.82
C LYS A 652 -8.24 -7.57 7.47
N LEU A 653 -7.25 -6.78 7.05
CA LEU A 653 -5.86 -7.17 6.92
C LEU A 653 -5.01 -6.16 7.70
N ALA A 654 -4.16 -6.63 8.61
CA ALA A 654 -3.20 -5.81 9.33
C ALA A 654 -2.14 -5.22 8.37
N PRO A 655 -1.38 -4.18 8.75
CA PRO A 655 -0.29 -3.66 7.93
C PRO A 655 0.65 -4.77 7.48
N TYR A 656 0.92 -4.82 6.17
CA TYR A 656 1.68 -5.88 5.51
C TYR A 656 1.17 -7.33 5.67
N GLU A 657 -0.09 -7.58 6.04
CA GLU A 657 -0.67 -8.93 6.04
C GLU A 657 -0.93 -9.48 4.61
N SER A 658 -0.50 -10.72 4.36
CA SER A 658 -0.93 -11.56 3.24
C SER A 658 -1.87 -12.65 3.76
N ARG A 659 -2.93 -12.96 3.02
CA ARG A 659 -3.86 -14.05 3.35
C ARG A 659 -4.28 -14.79 2.09
N SER A 660 -4.10 -16.11 2.09
CA SER A 660 -4.65 -17.00 1.05
C SER A 660 -6.06 -17.47 1.41
N TYR A 661 -6.89 -17.65 0.39
CA TYR A 661 -8.23 -18.20 0.44
C TYR A 661 -8.33 -19.36 -0.55
N ALA A 662 -8.78 -20.53 -0.11
CA ALA A 662 -9.08 -21.67 -0.98
C ALA A 662 -10.59 -21.79 -1.24
N PHE A 663 -11.02 -22.41 -2.34
CA PHE A 663 -12.46 -22.64 -2.62
C PHE A 663 -13.13 -23.66 -1.69
N ASN A 664 -12.34 -24.43 -0.93
CA ASN A 664 -12.84 -25.17 0.22
C ASN A 664 -13.39 -24.24 1.33
N GLU A 665 -12.95 -22.98 1.37
CA GLU A 665 -13.36 -21.94 2.31
C GLU A 665 -14.37 -20.97 1.66
N MET A 666 -14.29 -20.75 0.33
CA MET A 666 -15.22 -19.96 -0.49
C MET A 666 -16.03 -20.89 -1.43
N LYS A 667 -17.21 -21.34 -0.98
CA LYS A 667 -17.83 -22.60 -1.43
C LYS A 667 -18.41 -22.57 -2.85
N GLU A 668 -17.68 -23.11 -3.83
CA GLU A 668 -18.03 -23.53 -5.21
C GLU A 668 -19.50 -23.45 -5.69
N PRO A 669 -19.75 -23.04 -6.96
CA PRO A 669 -19.09 -23.60 -8.16
C PRO A 669 -18.20 -22.60 -8.92
N GLU A 670 -17.88 -22.92 -10.19
CA GLU A 670 -17.15 -22.07 -11.15
C GLU A 670 -17.70 -20.64 -11.11
N SER A 671 -16.83 -19.71 -10.75
CA SER A 671 -17.19 -18.35 -10.34
C SER A 671 -16.04 -17.39 -10.64
N TRP A 672 -16.24 -16.12 -10.36
CA TRP A 672 -15.20 -15.10 -10.40
C TRP A 672 -15.32 -14.22 -9.15
N LEU A 673 -14.20 -13.68 -8.67
CA LEU A 673 -14.13 -12.96 -7.39
C LEU A 673 -13.84 -11.48 -7.65
N LYS A 674 -14.65 -10.61 -7.05
CA LYS A 674 -14.50 -9.17 -7.02
C LYS A 674 -14.16 -8.75 -5.60
N VAL A 675 -12.95 -8.25 -5.39
CA VAL A 675 -12.48 -7.76 -4.09
C VAL A 675 -12.51 -6.23 -4.12
N TRP A 676 -13.21 -5.62 -3.17
CA TRP A 676 -13.38 -4.17 -3.06
C TRP A 676 -12.76 -3.65 -1.77
N ASN A 677 -11.93 -2.62 -1.88
CA ASN A 677 -11.22 -2.04 -0.74
C ASN A 677 -12.02 -0.88 -0.13
N LYS A 678 -12.26 -0.91 1.19
CA LYS A 678 -12.97 0.14 1.93
C LYS A 678 -12.06 0.75 2.99
N MET A 679 -11.48 1.90 2.68
CA MET A 679 -10.65 2.64 3.63
C MET A 679 -11.45 3.68 4.40
N ASP A 680 -11.64 3.42 5.69
CA ASP A 680 -12.09 4.42 6.65
C ASP A 680 -10.98 5.50 6.81
N ASN A 681 -11.11 6.60 6.05
CA ASN A 681 -10.41 7.88 6.28
C ASN A 681 -8.89 7.97 5.93
N VAL A 682 -8.35 7.13 5.05
CA VAL A 682 -7.00 7.30 4.45
C VAL A 682 -7.06 7.04 2.94
N GLY A 683 -6.20 7.72 2.16
CA GLY A 683 -6.21 7.71 0.69
C GLY A 683 -5.96 6.33 0.03
N SER A 684 -6.40 6.23 -1.22
CA SER A 684 -6.51 4.99 -2.01
C SER A 684 -5.17 4.42 -2.47
N VAL A 685 -4.51 3.60 -1.64
CA VAL A 685 -3.48 2.63 -2.06
C VAL A 685 -3.50 1.41 -1.14
N GLY A 686 -3.33 0.21 -1.70
CA GLY A 686 -2.54 -0.82 -0.99
C GLY A 686 -3.00 -2.27 -1.09
N LEU A 687 -4.23 -2.58 -1.51
CA LEU A 687 -4.66 -3.97 -1.68
C LEU A 687 -4.24 -4.50 -3.06
N PHE A 688 -3.56 -5.64 -3.08
CA PHE A 688 -3.17 -6.39 -4.27
C PHE A 688 -3.62 -7.85 -4.13
N GLY A 689 -3.75 -8.56 -5.25
CA GLY A 689 -4.15 -9.95 -5.26
C GLY A 689 -3.38 -10.78 -6.28
N TRP A 690 -3.31 -12.08 -6.05
CA TRP A 690 -2.74 -13.06 -6.98
C TRP A 690 -3.57 -14.34 -6.96
N ALA A 691 -3.49 -15.12 -8.03
CA ALA A 691 -4.21 -16.38 -8.14
C ALA A 691 -3.30 -17.46 -8.73
N ASN A 692 -3.16 -18.58 -8.01
CA ASN A 692 -2.32 -19.71 -8.38
C ASN A 692 -3.18 -20.90 -8.82
N ILE A 693 -3.15 -21.22 -10.11
CA ILE A 693 -3.83 -22.40 -10.67
C ILE A 693 -2.93 -23.61 -10.51
N GLN A 694 -3.45 -24.68 -9.90
CA GLN A 694 -2.69 -25.87 -9.54
C GLN A 694 -3.53 -27.16 -9.64
N THR A 695 -2.89 -28.30 -9.84
CA THR A 695 -3.57 -29.60 -9.77
C THR A 695 -4.11 -29.87 -8.36
N ARG A 696 -5.04 -30.81 -8.23
CA ARG A 696 -5.43 -31.37 -6.91
C ARG A 696 -4.28 -32.06 -6.15
N GLN A 697 -3.10 -32.23 -6.77
CA GLN A 697 -1.88 -32.78 -6.15
C GLN A 697 -0.86 -31.68 -5.78
N GLY A 698 -1.21 -30.39 -5.98
CA GLY A 698 -0.37 -29.23 -5.64
C GLY A 698 0.72 -28.90 -6.66
N ASP A 699 0.60 -29.40 -7.89
CA ASP A 699 1.48 -29.04 -9.00
C ASP A 699 1.01 -27.73 -9.60
N GLN A 700 1.84 -26.69 -9.60
CA GLN A 700 1.48 -25.40 -10.20
C GLN A 700 1.36 -25.53 -11.72
N LEU A 701 0.28 -24.98 -12.26
CA LEU A 701 -0.01 -24.88 -13.68
C LEU A 701 0.26 -23.45 -14.16
N ALA A 702 -0.39 -22.46 -13.53
CA ALA A 702 -0.27 -21.04 -13.87
C ALA A 702 -0.35 -20.14 -12.63
N ALA A 703 0.07 -18.88 -12.76
CA ALA A 703 -0.24 -17.83 -11.80
C ALA A 703 -0.53 -16.52 -12.53
N TYR A 704 -1.34 -15.63 -11.94
CA TYR A 704 -1.66 -14.33 -12.52
C TYR A 704 -1.98 -13.27 -11.43
N PRO A 705 -1.69 -11.98 -11.68
CA PRO A 705 -2.07 -10.89 -10.78
C PRO A 705 -3.58 -10.59 -10.88
N ALA A 706 -4.16 -10.06 -9.81
CA ALA A 706 -5.51 -9.53 -9.85
C ALA A 706 -5.56 -8.18 -10.57
N LEU A 707 -6.62 -7.93 -11.35
CA LEU A 707 -6.79 -6.71 -12.14
C LEU A 707 -7.37 -5.58 -11.28
N ARG A 708 -6.70 -4.42 -11.23
CA ARG A 708 -7.17 -3.22 -10.51
C ARG A 708 -8.04 -2.26 -11.32
N VAL A 709 -7.89 -2.28 -12.64
CA VAL A 709 -8.60 -1.39 -13.57
C VAL A 709 -9.49 -2.24 -14.47
N THR A 710 -10.65 -1.70 -14.80
CA THR A 710 -11.54 -2.24 -15.83
C THR A 710 -11.66 -1.24 -16.95
N ALA A 711 -11.33 -1.66 -18.17
CA ALA A 711 -11.17 -0.78 -19.34
C ALA A 711 -12.25 -1.03 -20.38
N ASP A 712 -12.56 -0.03 -21.21
CA ASP A 712 -13.53 -0.17 -22.32
C ASP A 712 -13.02 -1.11 -23.43
N SER A 713 -11.71 -1.30 -23.50
CA SER A 713 -11.06 -2.30 -24.34
C SER A 713 -9.85 -2.94 -23.65
N LEU A 714 -9.63 -4.23 -23.91
CA LEU A 714 -8.54 -5.04 -23.34
C LEU A 714 -7.71 -5.64 -24.47
N LEU A 715 -6.39 -5.53 -24.43
CA LEU A 715 -5.49 -6.13 -25.41
C LEU A 715 -5.35 -7.64 -25.15
N VAL A 716 -5.58 -8.44 -26.18
CA VAL A 716 -5.31 -9.88 -26.23
C VAL A 716 -3.95 -10.08 -26.93
N PRO A 717 -2.86 -10.31 -26.19
CA PRO A 717 -1.51 -10.27 -26.75
C PRO A 717 -1.18 -11.44 -27.69
N HIS A 718 -1.82 -12.59 -27.49
CA HIS A 718 -1.47 -13.83 -28.17
C HIS A 718 -2.70 -14.59 -28.70
N LEU A 719 -2.53 -15.24 -29.84
CA LEU A 719 -3.49 -16.15 -30.45
C LEU A 719 -2.73 -17.34 -31.05
N ALA A 720 -2.97 -18.54 -30.52
CA ALA A 720 -2.28 -19.75 -30.94
C ALA A 720 -2.74 -20.26 -32.32
N LYS A 721 -2.03 -19.92 -33.41
CA LYS A 721 -2.30 -20.51 -34.74
C LYS A 721 -2.01 -22.02 -34.78
N ASP A 722 -0.88 -22.46 -34.22
CA ASP A 722 -0.54 -23.89 -34.16
C ASP A 722 -1.56 -24.69 -33.33
N THR A 723 -2.13 -25.74 -33.93
CA THR A 723 -3.12 -26.63 -33.34
C THR A 723 -2.57 -27.53 -32.22
N ASN A 724 -1.25 -27.60 -32.05
CA ASN A 724 -0.63 -28.18 -30.84
C ASN A 724 -0.92 -27.35 -29.57
N PHE A 725 -1.28 -26.07 -29.74
CA PHE A 725 -1.56 -25.13 -28.67
C PHE A 725 -3.04 -24.71 -28.68
N TYR A 726 -3.51 -24.19 -27.55
CA TYR A 726 -4.84 -23.59 -27.39
C TYR A 726 -4.70 -22.18 -26.80
N THR A 727 -5.67 -21.32 -27.10
CA THR A 727 -5.85 -20.02 -26.44
C THR A 727 -7.34 -19.88 -26.12
N VAL A 728 -7.66 -19.69 -24.84
CA VAL A 728 -9.00 -19.38 -24.35
C VAL A 728 -8.99 -18.02 -23.65
N GLY A 729 -10.04 -17.23 -23.85
CA GLY A 729 -10.24 -15.97 -23.14
C GLY A 729 -11.27 -16.13 -22.04
N ALA A 730 -11.13 -15.32 -20.99
CA ALA A 730 -12.17 -15.03 -20.02
C ALA A 730 -12.34 -13.50 -19.91
N ALA A 731 -13.57 -13.01 -19.81
CA ALA A 731 -13.83 -11.61 -19.44
C ALA A 731 -15.09 -11.48 -18.58
N VAL A 732 -15.11 -10.42 -17.75
CA VAL A 732 -16.20 -10.05 -16.84
C VAL A 732 -16.57 -8.59 -17.07
N SER A 733 -17.87 -8.28 -17.10
CA SER A 733 -18.36 -6.90 -17.12
C SER A 733 -18.39 -6.32 -15.71
N GLY A 734 -17.57 -5.31 -15.44
CA GLY A 734 -17.18 -4.96 -14.07
C GLY A 734 -18.16 -4.09 -13.27
N ILE A 735 -18.87 -3.16 -13.93
CA ILE A 735 -19.81 -2.17 -13.32
C ILE A 735 -20.96 -1.79 -14.29
N ASN A 736 -20.76 -1.91 -15.60
CA ASN A 736 -21.83 -1.77 -16.61
C ASN A 736 -21.93 -3.04 -17.44
N GLY A 737 -23.13 -3.33 -17.96
CA GLY A 737 -23.35 -4.40 -18.94
C GLY A 737 -23.40 -3.87 -20.38
N GLY A 738 -23.06 -4.70 -21.37
CA GLY A 738 -23.05 -4.35 -22.78
C GLY A 738 -22.76 -5.51 -23.74
N GLN A 739 -22.84 -5.23 -25.03
CA GLN A 739 -22.42 -6.15 -26.08
C GLN A 739 -20.89 -6.15 -26.17
N THR A 740 -20.27 -7.28 -25.88
CA THR A 740 -18.82 -7.49 -25.90
C THR A 740 -18.42 -8.27 -27.15
N SER A 741 -17.42 -7.76 -27.86
CA SER A 741 -16.88 -8.35 -29.09
C SER A 741 -15.35 -8.37 -29.08
N PHE A 742 -14.77 -9.34 -29.79
CA PHE A 742 -13.34 -9.49 -30.01
C PHE A 742 -12.97 -9.08 -31.43
N ARG A 743 -11.84 -8.38 -31.60
CA ARG A 743 -11.35 -7.86 -32.87
C ARG A 743 -9.87 -8.13 -33.04
N SER A 744 -9.49 -8.91 -34.06
CA SER A 744 -8.08 -9.23 -34.37
C SER A 744 -7.56 -8.53 -35.64
N SER A 745 -8.45 -7.87 -36.38
CA SER A 745 -8.16 -7.28 -37.70
C SER A 745 -9.18 -6.18 -38.02
N SER A 746 -9.58 -6.05 -39.29
CA SER A 746 -10.82 -5.36 -39.68
C SER A 746 -12.10 -6.09 -39.25
N GLU A 747 -12.01 -7.36 -38.84
CA GLU A 747 -13.16 -8.20 -38.47
C GLU A 747 -13.39 -8.26 -36.95
N SER A 748 -14.66 -8.34 -36.58
CA SER A 748 -15.15 -8.37 -35.19
C SER A 748 -16.03 -9.60 -34.98
N TYR A 749 -15.81 -10.32 -33.87
CA TYR A 749 -16.44 -11.57 -33.50
C TYR A 749 -17.16 -11.38 -32.16
N PHE A 750 -18.49 -11.54 -32.16
CA PHE A 750 -19.32 -11.35 -30.96
C PHE A 750 -19.01 -12.40 -29.88
N ILE A 751 -18.61 -11.95 -28.69
CA ILE A 751 -18.40 -12.82 -27.51
C ILE A 751 -19.74 -13.06 -26.80
N GLY A 752 -20.50 -12.00 -26.56
CA GLY A 752 -21.75 -12.10 -25.80
C GLY A 752 -22.33 -10.74 -25.41
N ASN A 753 -23.57 -10.76 -24.93
CA ASN A 753 -24.14 -9.63 -24.18
C ASN A 753 -23.88 -9.91 -22.71
N LEU A 754 -22.85 -9.28 -22.14
CA LEU A 754 -22.52 -9.43 -20.72
C LEU A 754 -23.33 -8.42 -19.93
N ALA A 755 -24.22 -8.87 -19.04
CA ALA A 755 -24.79 -8.00 -18.02
C ALA A 755 -23.71 -7.50 -17.05
N GLU A 756 -24.04 -6.51 -16.21
CA GLU A 756 -23.21 -6.17 -15.06
C GLU A 756 -22.91 -7.44 -14.24
N ASN A 757 -21.65 -7.62 -13.84
CA ASN A 757 -21.16 -8.78 -13.09
C ASN A 757 -21.27 -10.12 -13.87
N GLN A 758 -21.65 -10.13 -15.16
CA GLN A 758 -21.67 -11.37 -15.95
C GLN A 758 -20.28 -11.69 -16.52
N ALA A 759 -19.95 -12.98 -16.57
CA ALA A 759 -18.71 -13.52 -17.13
C ALA A 759 -18.95 -14.32 -18.41
N ALA A 760 -17.97 -14.32 -19.31
CA ALA A 760 -17.91 -15.23 -20.45
C ALA A 760 -16.50 -15.83 -20.60
N THR A 761 -16.47 -17.05 -21.13
CA THR A 761 -15.24 -17.75 -21.52
C THR A 761 -15.41 -18.33 -22.91
N TRP A 762 -14.36 -18.33 -23.73
CA TRP A 762 -14.39 -18.82 -25.12
C TRP A 762 -13.03 -19.36 -25.56
N ASP A 763 -13.02 -20.30 -26.50
CA ASP A 763 -11.81 -20.65 -27.26
C ASP A 763 -11.70 -19.73 -28.49
N PHE A 764 -10.55 -19.11 -28.71
CA PHE A 764 -10.37 -18.15 -29.81
C PHE A 764 -10.38 -18.82 -31.20
N ARG A 765 -10.03 -20.11 -31.30
CA ARG A 765 -10.10 -20.89 -32.55
C ARG A 765 -11.53 -21.26 -32.90
N GLU A 766 -12.38 -21.49 -31.89
CA GLU A 766 -13.83 -21.63 -32.09
C GLU A 766 -14.48 -20.29 -32.44
N LEU A 767 -14.18 -19.21 -31.68
CA LEU A 767 -14.72 -17.87 -31.88
C LEU A 767 -14.41 -17.29 -33.28
N MET A 768 -13.20 -17.53 -33.79
CA MET A 768 -12.78 -17.07 -35.12
C MET A 768 -13.09 -18.06 -36.26
N ALA A 769 -13.65 -19.24 -35.98
CA ALA A 769 -14.20 -20.23 -36.93
C ALA A 769 -13.36 -20.67 -38.16
N GLY A 770 -12.09 -20.25 -38.27
CA GLY A 770 -11.20 -20.47 -39.43
C GLY A 770 -10.33 -19.26 -39.78
N ASP A 771 -10.78 -18.05 -39.44
CA ASP A 771 -10.08 -16.79 -39.74
C ASP A 771 -8.89 -16.49 -38.82
N LEU A 772 -8.67 -17.35 -37.81
CA LEU A 772 -7.48 -17.37 -36.96
C LEU A 772 -6.17 -17.40 -37.78
N GLU A 773 -6.15 -18.07 -38.94
CA GLU A 773 -4.97 -18.04 -39.84
C GLU A 773 -4.76 -16.68 -40.51
N GLN A 774 -5.83 -15.93 -40.76
CA GLN A 774 -5.79 -14.58 -41.34
C GLN A 774 -5.48 -13.49 -40.29
N SER A 775 -5.56 -13.83 -38.99
CA SER A 775 -5.32 -12.91 -37.87
C SER A 775 -3.90 -12.32 -37.83
N ASN A 776 -3.76 -11.17 -37.17
CA ASN A 776 -2.45 -10.60 -36.81
C ASN A 776 -1.77 -11.36 -35.63
N GLY A 777 -2.40 -12.41 -35.09
CA GLY A 777 -1.90 -13.18 -33.95
C GLY A 777 -2.05 -12.48 -32.59
N TRP A 778 -2.82 -11.39 -32.54
CA TRP A 778 -3.21 -10.60 -31.36
C TRP A 778 -4.58 -9.94 -31.65
N GLY A 779 -5.20 -9.28 -30.67
CA GLY A 779 -6.38 -8.45 -30.91
C GLY A 779 -6.81 -7.62 -29.71
N THR A 780 -8.03 -7.10 -29.73
CA THR A 780 -8.69 -6.41 -28.62
C THR A 780 -10.05 -7.03 -28.31
N ILE A 781 -10.43 -7.07 -27.04
CA ILE A 781 -11.82 -7.22 -26.60
C ILE A 781 -12.36 -5.81 -26.35
N SER A 782 -13.61 -5.51 -26.67
CA SER A 782 -14.23 -4.21 -26.37
C SER A 782 -15.74 -4.28 -26.23
N GLY A 783 -16.31 -3.34 -25.47
CA GLY A 783 -17.76 -3.09 -25.51
C GLY A 783 -18.18 -2.27 -26.73
N GLU A 784 -19.33 -2.57 -27.32
CA GLU A 784 -19.94 -1.79 -28.43
C GLU A 784 -20.88 -0.67 -27.92
N SER A 785 -20.97 -0.49 -26.61
CA SER A 785 -21.90 0.42 -25.92
C SER A 785 -21.37 1.86 -25.84
N ALA A 786 -22.27 2.84 -25.98
CA ALA A 786 -21.98 4.27 -25.71
C ALA A 786 -22.01 4.64 -24.21
N MET A 787 -22.18 3.65 -23.34
CA MET A 787 -21.89 3.71 -21.89
C MET A 787 -20.67 2.83 -21.62
N GLU A 788 -19.75 3.34 -20.80
CA GLU A 788 -18.45 2.76 -20.44
C GLU A 788 -18.58 1.32 -19.93
N GLN A 789 -18.48 0.34 -20.84
CA GLN A 789 -18.51 -1.08 -20.47
C GLN A 789 -17.12 -1.48 -20.00
N ARG A 790 -16.83 -1.15 -18.74
CA ARG A 790 -15.55 -1.45 -18.12
C ARG A 790 -15.38 -2.96 -17.89
N LEU A 791 -14.45 -3.58 -18.62
CA LEU A 791 -14.18 -5.02 -18.65
C LEU A 791 -12.92 -5.39 -17.84
N ALA A 792 -12.93 -6.56 -17.21
CA ALA A 792 -11.74 -7.25 -16.68
C ALA A 792 -11.54 -8.57 -17.44
N GLY A 793 -10.31 -8.94 -17.86
CA GLY A 793 -10.11 -10.13 -18.69
C GLY A 793 -8.75 -10.82 -18.54
N LEU A 794 -8.71 -12.08 -18.97
CA LEU A 794 -7.58 -12.99 -18.75
C LEU A 794 -7.44 -13.92 -19.96
N GLU A 795 -6.25 -13.94 -20.59
CA GLU A 795 -5.90 -14.95 -21.60
C GLU A 795 -5.29 -16.16 -20.89
N PHE A 796 -5.81 -17.35 -21.18
CA PHE A 796 -5.11 -18.60 -20.88
C PHE A 796 -4.70 -19.28 -22.18
N PHE A 797 -3.41 -19.59 -22.29
CA PHE A 797 -2.89 -20.34 -23.42
C PHE A 797 -1.97 -21.45 -22.94
N GLY A 798 -1.82 -22.48 -23.78
CA GLY A 798 -1.19 -23.70 -23.32
C GLY A 798 -1.02 -24.74 -24.40
N ARG A 799 -0.51 -25.89 -23.98
CA ARG A 799 -0.34 -27.10 -24.79
C ARG A 799 -0.73 -28.31 -23.95
N THR A 800 -1.32 -29.31 -24.60
CA THR A 800 -1.57 -30.63 -23.98
C THR A 800 -0.37 -31.52 -24.28
N PRO A 801 0.51 -31.83 -23.30
CA PRO A 801 1.67 -32.66 -23.53
C PRO A 801 1.29 -34.14 -23.68
N GLN A 802 2.22 -34.95 -24.17
CA GLN A 802 2.02 -36.40 -24.34
C GLN A 802 1.79 -37.14 -23.01
N THR A 803 2.14 -36.51 -21.88
CA THR A 803 1.93 -36.97 -20.50
C THR A 803 0.55 -36.63 -19.92
N GLY A 804 -0.27 -35.82 -20.61
CA GLY A 804 -1.67 -35.55 -20.26
C GLY A 804 -1.94 -34.44 -19.24
N LEU A 805 -0.90 -33.77 -18.71
CA LEU A 805 -1.03 -32.58 -17.86
C LEU A 805 -0.99 -31.32 -18.72
N SER A 806 -2.16 -30.75 -19.07
CA SER A 806 -2.23 -29.49 -19.81
C SER A 806 -1.43 -28.39 -19.12
N GLN A 807 -0.45 -27.83 -19.81
CA GLN A 807 0.20 -26.60 -19.37
C GLN A 807 -0.77 -25.44 -19.59
N ILE A 808 -0.74 -24.48 -18.68
CA ILE A 808 -1.57 -23.28 -18.68
C ILE A 808 -0.62 -22.12 -18.38
N VAL A 809 -0.64 -21.05 -19.17
CA VAL A 809 -0.07 -19.76 -18.80
C VAL A 809 -1.24 -18.77 -18.75
N GLY A 810 -1.36 -18.04 -17.65
CA GLY A 810 -2.37 -16.99 -17.48
C GLY A 810 -1.74 -15.62 -17.64
N VAL A 811 -2.19 -14.83 -18.60
CA VAL A 811 -1.75 -13.45 -18.80
C VAL A 811 -2.95 -12.53 -18.69
N THR A 812 -2.94 -11.66 -17.69
CA THR A 812 -3.95 -10.60 -17.53
C THR A 812 -4.04 -9.74 -18.78
N LEU A 813 -5.26 -9.41 -19.17
CA LEU A 813 -5.55 -8.49 -20.26
C LEU A 813 -5.79 -7.10 -19.68
N ASP A 814 -5.14 -6.11 -20.24
CA ASP A 814 -5.29 -4.69 -19.92
C ASP A 814 -5.09 -3.83 -21.18
N ASP A 815 -5.24 -2.52 -21.03
CA ASP A 815 -5.03 -1.49 -22.04
C ASP A 815 -3.65 -0.80 -21.93
N GLN A 816 -2.83 -1.15 -20.93
CA GLN A 816 -1.64 -0.40 -20.59
C GLN A 816 -0.55 -0.60 -21.66
N THR A 817 -0.17 0.52 -22.28
CA THR A 817 0.92 0.63 -23.25
C THR A 817 2.00 1.56 -22.71
N ALA A 818 3.24 1.40 -23.16
CA ALA A 818 4.36 2.23 -22.73
C ALA A 818 5.37 2.47 -23.86
N GLU A 819 6.08 3.59 -23.79
CA GLU A 819 7.20 3.93 -24.68
C GLU A 819 8.50 3.21 -24.26
N GLU A 820 8.54 2.60 -23.07
CA GLU A 820 9.64 1.75 -22.62
C GLU A 820 9.10 0.44 -22.03
N LEU A 821 9.62 -0.68 -22.53
CA LEU A 821 9.26 -2.03 -22.08
C LEU A 821 10.51 -2.75 -21.58
N VAL A 822 10.54 -3.11 -20.29
CA VAL A 822 11.66 -3.84 -19.68
C VAL A 822 11.39 -5.34 -19.71
N PHE A 823 12.21 -6.06 -20.48
CA PHE A 823 12.21 -7.52 -20.62
C PHE A 823 13.25 -8.10 -19.65
N ALA A 824 12.85 -8.23 -18.38
CA ALA A 824 13.75 -8.56 -17.27
C ALA A 824 14.34 -9.99 -17.27
N HIS A 825 13.89 -10.89 -18.16
CA HIS A 825 14.35 -12.27 -18.23
C HIS A 825 14.66 -12.71 -19.66
N ILE A 826 15.93 -13.02 -19.95
CA ILE A 826 16.32 -13.77 -21.13
C ILE A 826 17.14 -14.99 -20.68
N ALA A 827 16.87 -16.14 -21.31
CA ALA A 827 17.44 -17.43 -20.91
C ALA A 827 18.95 -17.53 -21.22
N LYS A 828 19.77 -17.68 -20.16
CA LYS A 828 21.25 -17.75 -20.28
C LYS A 828 21.76 -19.07 -20.90
N ASP A 829 21.03 -20.18 -20.73
CA ASP A 829 21.29 -21.45 -21.44
C ASP A 829 20.26 -21.64 -22.55
N VAL A 830 20.56 -21.07 -23.71
CA VAL A 830 19.72 -21.15 -24.91
C VAL A 830 19.68 -22.56 -25.56
N ASN A 831 20.49 -23.51 -25.09
CA ASN A 831 20.46 -24.90 -25.57
C ASN A 831 19.39 -25.71 -24.83
N GLN A 832 19.15 -25.40 -23.55
CA GLN A 832 18.09 -26.01 -22.74
C GLN A 832 16.77 -25.22 -22.79
N PHE A 833 16.83 -23.90 -22.95
CA PHE A 833 15.71 -22.98 -22.84
C PHE A 833 15.61 -22.00 -24.03
N TRP A 834 14.49 -21.29 -24.13
CA TRP A 834 14.24 -20.24 -25.10
C TRP A 834 13.45 -19.07 -24.47
N THR A 835 13.52 -17.89 -25.09
CA THR A 835 12.76 -16.70 -24.68
C THR A 835 12.25 -15.95 -25.90
N GLY A 836 10.93 -15.81 -26.03
CA GLY A 836 10.27 -14.94 -26.99
C GLY A 836 9.88 -13.61 -26.34
N CYS A 837 10.57 -12.53 -26.69
CA CYS A 837 10.15 -11.17 -26.37
C CYS A 837 9.22 -10.68 -27.48
N VAL A 838 8.02 -10.21 -27.14
CA VAL A 838 6.99 -9.84 -28.13
C VAL A 838 6.51 -8.41 -27.87
N VAL A 839 6.44 -7.63 -28.95
CA VAL A 839 5.93 -6.25 -28.94
C VAL A 839 4.85 -6.11 -30.00
N ILE A 840 3.76 -5.44 -29.62
CA ILE A 840 2.61 -5.12 -30.47
C ILE A 840 2.56 -3.60 -30.61
N ASN A 841 2.39 -3.11 -31.84
CA ASN A 841 2.00 -1.74 -32.10
C ASN A 841 0.47 -1.66 -32.24
N PRO A 842 -0.27 -1.14 -31.23
CA PRO A 842 -1.72 -0.96 -31.32
C PRO A 842 -2.11 0.37 -32.00
N GLN A 843 -1.15 1.23 -32.35
CA GLN A 843 -1.40 2.54 -32.95
C GLN A 843 -1.81 2.43 -34.43
N GLU A 844 -2.49 3.47 -34.92
CA GLU A 844 -2.86 3.62 -36.35
C GLU A 844 -1.68 4.04 -37.24
N GLU A 845 -0.53 4.39 -36.64
CA GLU A 845 0.69 4.85 -37.31
C GLU A 845 1.89 3.93 -37.02
N ASP A 846 2.91 3.99 -37.87
CA ASP A 846 4.15 3.22 -37.70
C ASP A 846 4.96 3.70 -36.47
N VAL A 847 5.61 2.76 -35.77
CA VAL A 847 6.39 3.02 -34.56
C VAL A 847 7.84 2.56 -34.74
N THR A 848 8.80 3.43 -34.42
CA THR A 848 10.22 3.07 -34.39
C THR A 848 10.54 2.38 -33.06
N LEU A 849 11.35 1.31 -33.09
CA LEU A 849 11.66 0.45 -31.96
C LEU A 849 13.18 0.26 -31.82
N ASP A 850 13.76 0.86 -30.79
CA ASP A 850 15.15 0.71 -30.39
C ASP A 850 15.29 -0.38 -29.32
N ILE A 851 16.21 -1.32 -29.52
CA ILE A 851 16.36 -2.51 -28.65
C ILE A 851 17.75 -2.49 -28.01
N LEU A 852 17.78 -2.31 -26.69
CA LEU A 852 18.99 -2.30 -25.86
C LEU A 852 19.11 -3.61 -25.10
N VAL A 853 20.30 -4.24 -25.12
CA VAL A 853 20.55 -5.57 -24.57
C VAL A 853 21.72 -5.58 -23.59
N PHE A 854 21.57 -6.34 -22.50
CA PHE A 854 22.50 -6.31 -21.38
C PHE A 854 22.79 -7.72 -20.83
N ASN A 855 24.02 -7.97 -20.39
CA ASN A 855 24.35 -9.18 -19.61
C ASN A 855 23.89 -9.06 -18.14
N ASP A 856 24.16 -10.06 -17.29
CA ASP A 856 23.68 -10.01 -15.89
C ASP A 856 24.47 -8.96 -15.08
N GLU A 857 25.71 -8.71 -15.48
CA GLU A 857 26.67 -7.81 -14.85
C GLU A 857 26.31 -6.32 -15.04
N GLY A 858 25.59 -5.98 -16.13
CA GLY A 858 25.11 -4.64 -16.49
C GLY A 858 25.77 -4.04 -17.74
N GLU A 859 26.63 -4.80 -18.43
CA GLU A 859 27.31 -4.34 -19.63
C GLU A 859 26.36 -4.39 -20.83
N MET A 860 26.29 -3.30 -21.60
CA MET A 860 25.50 -3.24 -22.83
C MET A 860 26.23 -3.99 -23.95
N LEU A 861 25.53 -4.88 -24.64
CA LEU A 861 26.13 -5.79 -25.61
C LEU A 861 26.04 -5.23 -27.05
N GLU A 862 27.18 -5.10 -27.72
CA GLU A 862 27.21 -4.78 -29.15
C GLU A 862 26.59 -5.91 -29.98
N GLY A 863 25.96 -5.56 -31.11
CA GLY A 863 25.27 -6.52 -31.98
C GLY A 863 23.80 -6.79 -31.63
N GLY A 864 23.19 -5.99 -30.76
CA GLY A 864 21.72 -5.88 -30.70
C GLY A 864 21.11 -5.48 -32.06
N PRO A 865 19.84 -5.82 -32.33
CA PRO A 865 19.20 -5.48 -33.59
C PRO A 865 19.09 -3.97 -33.74
N ALA A 866 19.36 -3.48 -34.95
CA ALA A 866 19.27 -2.05 -35.26
C ALA A 866 17.83 -1.53 -35.12
N SER A 867 17.68 -0.22 -34.91
CA SER A 867 16.39 0.49 -34.86
C SER A 867 15.44 0.01 -35.96
N GLU A 868 14.33 -0.64 -35.58
CA GLU A 868 13.36 -1.22 -36.51
C GLU A 868 12.10 -0.34 -36.62
N VAL A 869 11.41 -0.42 -37.76
CA VAL A 869 10.07 0.16 -37.91
C VAL A 869 9.03 -0.96 -37.77
N LEU A 870 8.21 -0.87 -36.71
CA LEU A 870 7.07 -1.74 -36.47
C LEU A 870 5.79 -1.06 -36.99
N ALA A 871 5.27 -1.59 -38.10
CA ALA A 871 4.13 -0.98 -38.79
C ALA A 871 2.85 -0.88 -37.93
N ALA A 872 1.94 0.02 -38.30
CA ALA A 872 0.62 0.15 -37.67
C ALA A 872 -0.10 -1.20 -37.52
N GLY A 873 -0.60 -1.51 -36.33
CA GLY A 873 -1.29 -2.77 -36.02
C GLY A 873 -0.44 -4.05 -36.04
N ALA A 874 0.88 -3.96 -36.26
CA ALA A 874 1.76 -5.12 -36.43
C ALA A 874 2.30 -5.68 -35.10
N LYS A 875 2.72 -6.95 -35.14
CA LYS A 875 3.37 -7.64 -34.02
C LYS A 875 4.77 -8.12 -34.40
N LYS A 876 5.77 -7.75 -33.58
CA LYS A 876 7.14 -8.26 -33.65
C LYS A 876 7.35 -9.31 -32.56
N THR A 877 7.97 -10.42 -32.94
CA THR A 877 8.55 -11.38 -31.99
C THR A 877 10.06 -11.42 -32.21
N VAL A 878 10.82 -11.35 -31.12
CA VAL A 878 12.27 -11.56 -31.07
C VAL A 878 12.52 -12.83 -30.27
N LEU A 879 13.12 -13.85 -30.89
CA LEU A 879 13.24 -15.20 -30.33
C LEU A 879 14.69 -15.51 -29.98
N VAL A 880 15.02 -15.43 -28.70
CA VAL A 880 16.28 -15.93 -28.17
C VAL A 880 16.18 -17.46 -28.04
N ASP A 881 16.92 -18.15 -28.89
CA ASP A 881 16.96 -19.61 -28.98
C ASP A 881 18.38 -20.12 -29.19
N ARG A 882 18.55 -21.45 -29.33
CA ARG A 882 19.82 -22.13 -29.62
C ARG A 882 20.54 -21.70 -30.91
N TYR A 883 19.92 -20.84 -31.72
CA TYR A 883 20.48 -20.29 -32.95
C TYR A 883 20.79 -18.79 -32.82
N HIS A 884 20.56 -18.20 -31.64
CA HIS A 884 20.73 -16.78 -31.32
C HIS A 884 19.98 -15.84 -32.29
N ASN A 885 18.72 -16.19 -32.58
CA ASN A 885 17.85 -15.51 -33.56
C ASN A 885 17.36 -14.10 -33.12
N GLY A 886 18.28 -13.13 -32.97
CA GLY A 886 17.98 -11.71 -33.06
C GLY A 886 18.27 -10.82 -31.86
N LEU A 887 18.92 -11.33 -30.80
CA LEU A 887 19.60 -10.53 -29.76
C LEU A 887 21.05 -11.03 -29.61
N ALA A 888 21.93 -10.21 -29.05
CA ALA A 888 23.35 -10.54 -28.88
C ALA A 888 23.59 -11.77 -27.99
N GLU A 889 24.65 -12.53 -28.25
CA GLU A 889 25.06 -13.63 -27.37
C GLU A 889 25.43 -13.08 -25.97
N GLY A 890 25.03 -13.80 -24.92
CA GLY A 890 25.21 -13.35 -23.53
C GLY A 890 24.10 -12.40 -23.00
N THR A 891 23.14 -11.99 -23.84
CA THR A 891 22.00 -11.17 -23.39
C THR A 891 21.23 -11.90 -22.29
N SER A 892 20.97 -11.19 -21.19
CA SER A 892 20.28 -11.71 -20.00
C SER A 892 18.99 -10.95 -19.66
N TRP A 893 18.86 -9.71 -20.15
CA TRP A 893 17.67 -8.86 -20.09
C TRP A 893 17.77 -7.75 -21.15
N ALA A 894 16.67 -7.06 -21.44
CA ALA A 894 16.63 -6.02 -22.46
C ALA A 894 15.67 -4.86 -22.13
N ILE A 895 15.90 -3.69 -22.74
CA ILE A 895 14.95 -2.56 -22.81
C ILE A 895 14.55 -2.38 -24.26
N PHE A 896 13.25 -2.34 -24.53
CA PHE A 896 12.70 -2.01 -25.83
C PHE A 896 12.07 -0.61 -25.72
N LYS A 897 12.66 0.39 -26.39
CA LYS A 897 12.18 1.78 -26.42
C LYS A 897 11.44 2.03 -27.73
N ALA A 898 10.26 2.64 -27.65
CA ALA A 898 9.36 2.84 -28.78
C ALA A 898 9.04 4.33 -28.97
N SER A 899 8.90 4.78 -30.22
CA SER A 899 8.59 6.18 -30.53
C SER A 899 7.14 6.61 -30.24
N GLN A 900 6.29 5.66 -29.85
CA GLN A 900 4.92 5.84 -29.34
C GLN A 900 4.60 4.66 -28.39
N PRO A 901 3.58 4.74 -27.53
CA PRO A 901 3.22 3.65 -26.62
C PRO A 901 2.89 2.33 -27.33
N VAL A 902 3.53 1.25 -26.90
CA VAL A 902 3.36 -0.13 -27.41
C VAL A 902 2.99 -1.08 -26.28
N PHE A 903 2.47 -2.27 -26.61
CA PHE A 903 2.23 -3.34 -25.64
C PHE A 903 3.32 -4.41 -25.74
N GLY A 904 3.76 -4.96 -24.61
CA GLY A 904 4.78 -6.00 -24.57
C GLY A 904 4.44 -7.19 -23.67
N TYR A 905 4.84 -8.38 -24.10
CA TYR A 905 4.78 -9.60 -23.29
C TYR A 905 5.91 -10.57 -23.66
N MET A 906 6.20 -11.48 -22.74
CA MET A 906 7.36 -12.35 -22.80
C MET A 906 6.97 -13.79 -22.45
N LEU A 907 7.35 -14.72 -23.34
CA LEU A 907 7.21 -16.16 -23.11
C LEU A 907 8.61 -16.77 -23.00
N PHE A 908 8.77 -17.78 -22.15
CA PHE A 908 10.02 -18.53 -22.03
C PHE A 908 9.73 -19.98 -21.65
N GLY A 909 10.55 -20.90 -22.14
CA GLY A 909 10.31 -22.32 -21.95
C GLY A 909 11.53 -23.19 -22.16
N SER A 910 11.37 -24.47 -21.92
CA SER A 910 12.39 -25.51 -22.07
C SER A 910 12.19 -26.31 -23.36
N TYR A 911 13.27 -26.93 -23.83
CA TYR A 911 13.26 -27.97 -24.88
C TYR A 911 13.26 -29.39 -24.29
N SER A 912 12.65 -29.56 -23.12
CA SER A 912 12.53 -30.84 -22.43
C SER A 912 11.48 -31.73 -23.11
N PRO A 913 11.43 -33.05 -22.84
CA PRO A 913 10.37 -33.92 -23.39
C PRO A 913 8.93 -33.50 -23.02
N ASP A 914 8.77 -32.68 -21.99
CA ASP A 914 7.49 -32.07 -21.62
C ASP A 914 7.25 -30.69 -22.27
N ASP A 915 8.28 -30.06 -22.87
CA ASP A 915 8.27 -28.68 -23.41
C ASP A 915 7.62 -27.66 -22.44
N ARG A 916 8.00 -27.69 -21.14
CA ARG A 916 7.46 -26.79 -20.10
C ARG A 916 7.74 -25.32 -20.44
N PHE A 917 6.73 -24.45 -20.47
CA PHE A 917 6.89 -22.99 -20.65
C PHE A 917 6.03 -22.15 -19.69
N SER A 918 6.38 -20.87 -19.56
CA SER A 918 5.68 -19.86 -18.76
C SER A 918 5.79 -18.49 -19.45
N GLY A 919 5.18 -17.45 -18.88
CA GLY A 919 5.21 -16.11 -19.46
C GLY A 919 4.44 -15.08 -18.65
N PHE A 920 4.75 -13.80 -18.91
CA PHE A 920 4.11 -12.64 -18.28
C PHE A 920 4.29 -11.39 -19.17
N GLN A 921 3.60 -10.30 -18.87
CA GLN A 921 3.77 -9.03 -19.59
C GLN A 921 5.18 -8.44 -19.37
N SER A 922 5.68 -7.62 -20.29
CA SER A 922 6.91 -6.84 -20.03
C SER A 922 6.66 -5.82 -18.91
N VAL A 923 7.69 -5.46 -18.13
CA VAL A 923 7.53 -4.41 -17.11
C VAL A 923 7.43 -3.04 -17.79
N LYS A 924 6.22 -2.46 -17.75
CA LYS A 924 5.84 -1.17 -18.34
C LYS A 924 6.22 0.02 -17.44
N ALA A 925 6.22 -0.19 -16.12
CA ALA A 925 6.50 0.82 -15.10
C ALA A 925 7.35 0.23 -13.95
N PRO A 926 8.68 0.44 -13.94
CA PRO A 926 9.55 0.15 -12.80
C PRO A 926 9.12 0.90 -11.54
N SER A 927 9.37 0.34 -10.35
CA SER A 927 8.90 0.89 -9.07
C SER A 927 10.01 0.91 -8.02
N GLN A 928 9.99 1.91 -7.13
CA GLN A 928 10.88 1.96 -5.97
C GLN A 928 10.53 0.89 -4.92
N THR A 929 9.28 0.44 -4.88
CA THR A 929 8.90 -0.70 -4.02
C THR A 929 8.18 -1.78 -4.80
N LEU A 930 8.63 -3.03 -4.63
CA LEU A 930 8.07 -4.24 -5.26
C LEU A 930 7.68 -5.26 -4.17
N CYS A 931 6.57 -5.97 -4.38
CA CYS A 931 6.16 -7.13 -3.58
C CYS A 931 6.23 -8.42 -4.41
N PHE A 932 6.85 -9.45 -3.83
CA PHE A 932 6.91 -10.82 -4.32
C PHE A 932 6.02 -11.65 -3.40
N PRO A 933 4.77 -11.97 -3.79
CA PRO A 933 3.71 -12.36 -2.85
C PRO A 933 3.76 -13.79 -2.31
N ASP A 934 4.46 -14.74 -2.96
CA ASP A 934 4.33 -16.19 -2.66
C ASP A 934 5.69 -16.92 -2.57
N THR A 935 6.56 -16.38 -1.72
CA THR A 935 8.00 -16.71 -1.72
C THR A 935 8.38 -18.03 -1.05
N ALA A 936 7.38 -18.77 -0.54
CA ALA A 936 7.55 -19.94 0.30
C ALA A 936 6.70 -21.16 -0.14
N MET A 937 6.49 -21.28 -1.45
CA MET A 937 6.10 -22.52 -2.12
C MET A 937 6.88 -23.73 -1.54
N SER A 938 6.14 -24.68 -0.94
CA SER A 938 6.58 -25.38 0.27
C SER A 938 7.97 -26.04 0.22
N THR A 939 8.83 -25.68 1.17
CA THR A 939 10.15 -26.29 1.35
C THR A 939 10.09 -27.76 1.77
N GLU A 940 8.95 -28.23 2.26
CA GLU A 940 8.73 -29.62 2.66
C GLU A 940 8.51 -30.59 1.48
N GLU A 941 8.05 -30.12 0.31
CA GLU A 941 7.71 -30.97 -0.85
C GLU A 941 8.60 -30.78 -2.08
N GLY A 942 9.75 -30.10 -1.92
CA GLY A 942 10.68 -29.83 -3.04
C GLY A 942 10.31 -28.61 -3.89
N GLY A 943 9.60 -27.65 -3.30
CA GLY A 943 9.38 -26.33 -3.88
C GLY A 943 10.66 -25.48 -3.97
N TRP A 944 10.64 -24.51 -4.86
CA TRP A 944 11.63 -23.43 -4.93
C TRP A 944 10.97 -22.16 -5.43
N THR A 945 11.43 -21.02 -4.91
CA THR A 945 11.14 -19.69 -5.44
C THR A 945 12.45 -18.95 -5.73
N GLY A 946 12.52 -18.33 -6.90
CA GLY A 946 13.60 -17.47 -7.36
C GLY A 946 13.08 -16.05 -7.61
N LEU A 947 13.84 -15.08 -7.11
CA LEU A 947 13.62 -13.66 -7.34
C LEU A 947 14.60 -13.16 -8.40
N ALA A 948 14.16 -12.24 -9.25
CA ALA A 948 15.04 -11.47 -10.12
C ALA A 948 14.72 -9.98 -10.04
N LEU A 949 15.76 -9.16 -10.08
CA LEU A 949 15.72 -7.71 -9.96
C LEU A 949 16.62 -7.10 -11.03
N VAL A 950 16.19 -6.03 -11.66
CA VAL A 950 16.96 -5.29 -12.67
C VAL A 950 17.01 -3.82 -12.27
N ASN A 951 18.22 -3.31 -12.10
CA ASN A 951 18.46 -1.88 -11.93
C ASN A 951 18.55 -1.20 -13.30
N ASN A 952 17.42 -0.85 -13.92
CA ASN A 952 17.36 -0.20 -15.23
C ASN A 952 17.80 1.29 -15.22
N ASN A 953 18.54 1.72 -14.20
CA ASN A 953 19.07 3.08 -14.06
C ASN A 953 20.53 3.15 -14.51
N SER A 954 20.97 4.35 -14.91
CA SER A 954 22.37 4.67 -15.20
C SER A 954 23.24 4.90 -13.94
N SER A 955 22.64 4.86 -12.74
CA SER A 955 23.34 4.94 -11.46
C SER A 955 23.33 3.60 -10.72
N GLU A 956 24.27 3.44 -9.79
CA GLU A 956 24.14 2.40 -8.75
C GLU A 956 22.85 2.63 -7.94
N ASN A 957 22.27 1.55 -7.43
CA ASN A 957 21.03 1.55 -6.68
C ASN A 957 21.12 0.55 -5.52
N GLN A 958 20.84 1.01 -4.29
CA GLN A 958 20.75 0.15 -3.12
C GLN A 958 19.32 -0.36 -2.96
N VAL A 959 19.18 -1.68 -2.76
CA VAL A 959 17.89 -2.37 -2.65
C VAL A 959 17.84 -3.16 -1.34
N ARG A 960 16.99 -2.73 -0.40
CA ARG A 960 16.66 -3.44 0.83
C ARG A 960 15.62 -4.51 0.52
N LEU A 961 16.01 -5.78 0.61
CA LEU A 961 15.11 -6.93 0.56
C LEU A 961 14.70 -7.35 1.96
N VAL A 962 13.41 -7.57 2.17
CA VAL A 962 12.82 -7.87 3.48
C VAL A 962 11.89 -9.07 3.34
N LEU A 963 12.18 -10.15 4.07
CA LEU A 963 11.30 -11.31 4.16
C LEU A 963 10.28 -11.07 5.29
N LEU A 964 9.00 -11.03 4.93
CA LEU A 964 7.88 -10.88 5.85
C LEU A 964 7.07 -12.19 5.91
N ASN A 965 6.54 -12.55 7.07
CA ASN A 965 5.60 -13.67 7.17
C ASN A 965 4.18 -13.29 6.70
N GLU A 966 3.25 -14.25 6.75
CA GLU A 966 1.80 -14.08 6.55
C GLU A 966 1.27 -12.77 7.19
N LYS A 967 1.61 -12.52 8.46
CA LYS A 967 1.08 -11.40 9.26
C LYS A 967 1.77 -10.06 9.01
N GLY A 968 2.77 -10.02 8.14
CA GLY A 968 3.59 -8.82 7.90
C GLY A 968 4.75 -8.63 8.89
N GLU A 969 5.04 -9.64 9.72
CA GLU A 969 6.15 -9.60 10.70
C GLU A 969 7.48 -9.90 9.99
N GLU A 970 8.52 -9.09 10.23
CA GLU A 970 9.84 -9.25 9.59
C GLU A 970 10.58 -10.49 10.11
N LYS A 971 10.93 -11.40 9.20
CA LYS A 971 11.75 -12.60 9.47
C LYS A 971 13.24 -12.30 9.26
N GLY A 972 13.58 -11.46 8.28
CA GLY A 972 14.96 -11.01 8.05
C GLY A 972 15.14 -10.08 6.85
N GLU A 973 16.34 -9.49 6.77
CA GLU A 973 16.71 -8.45 5.80
C GLU A 973 18.01 -8.81 5.06
N VAL A 974 18.11 -8.39 3.78
CA VAL A 974 19.34 -8.36 2.99
C VAL A 974 19.41 -7.05 2.21
N ILE A 975 20.51 -6.31 2.31
CA ILE A 975 20.78 -5.14 1.46
C ILE A 975 21.62 -5.59 0.26
N LEU A 976 21.14 -5.30 -0.95
CA LEU A 976 21.86 -5.50 -2.21
C LEU A 976 22.35 -4.15 -2.75
N THR A 977 23.52 -4.15 -3.36
CA THR A 977 24.04 -3.03 -4.16
C THR A 977 24.05 -3.46 -5.62
N LEU A 978 23.21 -2.81 -6.44
CA LEU A 978 23.09 -3.10 -7.88
C LEU A 978 23.76 -1.96 -8.66
N ALA A 979 24.83 -2.28 -9.38
CA ALA A 979 25.49 -1.36 -10.30
C ALA A 979 24.52 -0.88 -11.42
N PRO A 980 24.84 0.17 -12.19
CA PRO A 980 24.06 0.59 -13.35
C PRO A 980 23.73 -0.58 -14.28
N MET A 981 22.49 -0.65 -14.77
CA MET A 981 21.99 -1.73 -15.67
C MET A 981 22.14 -3.18 -15.14
N LYS A 982 22.56 -3.36 -13.88
CA LYS A 982 22.86 -4.69 -13.33
C LYS A 982 21.60 -5.48 -13.02
N LYS A 983 21.65 -6.78 -13.29
CA LYS A 983 20.64 -7.76 -12.92
C LYS A 983 21.10 -8.63 -11.76
N PHE A 984 20.18 -8.92 -10.86
CA PHE A 984 20.34 -9.85 -9.76
C PHE A 984 19.37 -11.01 -9.93
N ILE A 985 19.82 -12.23 -9.62
CA ILE A 985 19.00 -13.43 -9.58
C ILE A 985 19.38 -14.21 -8.33
N GLY A 986 18.39 -14.61 -7.51
CA GLY A 986 18.64 -15.36 -6.29
C GLY A 986 17.45 -16.23 -5.88
N LEU A 987 17.71 -17.46 -5.43
CA LEU A 987 16.69 -18.27 -4.76
C LEU A 987 16.39 -17.68 -3.37
N VAL A 988 15.13 -17.54 -2.98
CA VAL A 988 14.71 -16.88 -1.72
C VAL A 988 15.47 -17.46 -0.51
N LYS A 989 15.52 -18.80 -0.42
CA LYS A 989 16.26 -19.56 0.62
C LYS A 989 17.78 -19.35 0.66
N THR A 990 18.36 -18.82 -0.42
CA THR A 990 19.78 -18.52 -0.58
C THR A 990 20.08 -17.03 -0.38
N VAL A 991 19.07 -16.16 -0.56
CA VAL A 991 19.12 -14.75 -0.14
C VAL A 991 19.01 -14.69 1.39
N PHE A 992 17.89 -15.19 1.95
CA PHE A 992 17.60 -15.17 3.38
C PHE A 992 18.17 -16.42 4.08
N GLN A 993 19.48 -16.62 4.00
CA GLN A 993 20.16 -17.77 4.60
C GLN A 993 19.93 -17.84 6.12
N GLY A 994 19.53 -19.02 6.58
CA GLY A 994 19.22 -19.28 7.99
C GLY A 994 17.76 -19.05 8.38
N GLN A 995 16.93 -18.51 7.49
CA GLN A 995 15.48 -18.37 7.70
C GLN A 995 14.71 -19.61 7.23
N THR A 996 13.63 -19.93 7.95
CA THR A 996 12.64 -20.92 7.52
C THR A 996 11.59 -20.24 6.65
N LEU A 997 11.33 -20.79 5.47
CA LEU A 997 10.27 -20.33 4.57
C LEU A 997 8.98 -21.12 4.85
N GLU A 998 7.88 -20.40 5.07
CA GLU A 998 6.57 -20.92 5.49
C GLU A 998 5.48 -20.35 4.58
N LYS A 999 4.45 -21.14 4.21
CA LYS A 999 3.41 -20.68 3.26
C LYS A 999 2.80 -19.35 3.73
N GLY A 1000 2.73 -18.36 2.83
CA GLY A 1000 2.27 -17.01 3.12
C GLY A 1000 3.40 -16.00 3.38
N ASP A 1001 4.65 -16.46 3.54
CA ASP A 1001 5.83 -15.59 3.49
C ASP A 1001 5.96 -14.91 2.12
N LYS A 1002 6.34 -13.64 2.15
CA LYS A 1002 6.51 -12.75 1.00
C LYS A 1002 7.79 -11.94 1.14
N VAL A 1003 8.32 -11.44 0.02
CA VAL A 1003 9.48 -10.55 0.03
C VAL A 1003 9.08 -9.17 -0.47
N MET A 1004 9.46 -8.15 0.28
CA MET A 1004 9.40 -6.75 -0.12
C MET A 1004 10.78 -6.30 -0.58
N ALA A 1005 10.87 -5.60 -1.71
CA ALA A 1005 12.08 -4.93 -2.16
C ALA A 1005 11.86 -3.42 -2.17
N PHE A 1006 12.68 -2.68 -1.41
CA PHE A 1006 12.67 -1.22 -1.36
C PHE A 1006 13.98 -0.69 -1.96
N ALA A 1007 13.90 0.14 -3.00
CA ALA A 1007 15.03 0.64 -3.77
C ALA A 1007 15.09 2.18 -3.77
N ALA A 1008 16.30 2.74 -3.84
CA ALA A 1008 16.50 4.19 -3.89
C ALA A 1008 15.98 4.81 -5.20
N SER A 1009 16.20 4.11 -6.32
CA SER A 1009 15.61 4.44 -7.64
C SER A 1009 14.68 3.31 -8.11
N PRO A 1010 13.73 3.56 -9.02
CA PRO A 1010 12.83 2.53 -9.53
C PRO A 1010 13.57 1.32 -10.13
N ILE A 1011 13.05 0.12 -9.91
CA ILE A 1011 13.59 -1.14 -10.44
C ILE A 1011 12.48 -2.02 -11.05
N ALA A 1012 12.86 -2.91 -11.96
CA ALA A 1012 12.00 -3.97 -12.48
C ALA A 1012 12.29 -5.29 -11.74
N GLY A 1013 11.28 -6.16 -11.60
CA GLY A 1013 11.45 -7.47 -10.96
C GLY A 1013 10.28 -8.43 -11.18
N PHE A 1014 10.56 -9.72 -11.02
CA PHE A 1014 9.58 -10.80 -11.17
C PHE A 1014 9.94 -11.99 -10.28
N GLU A 1015 8.92 -12.80 -9.97
CA GLU A 1015 9.00 -14.03 -9.21
C GLU A 1015 8.86 -15.23 -10.15
N LEU A 1016 9.69 -16.26 -9.96
CA LEU A 1016 9.49 -17.59 -10.55
C LEU A 1016 9.46 -18.63 -9.44
N TYR A 1017 8.55 -19.59 -9.53
CA TYR A 1017 8.52 -20.72 -8.59
C TYR A 1017 8.14 -22.02 -9.28
N GLY A 1018 8.49 -23.14 -8.65
CA GLY A 1018 8.26 -24.45 -9.20
C GLY A 1018 8.47 -25.57 -8.19
N LYS A 1019 8.10 -26.79 -8.60
CA LYS A 1019 8.19 -28.02 -7.80
C LYS A 1019 8.98 -29.07 -8.59
N ASN A 1020 9.99 -29.66 -7.96
CA ASN A 1020 10.69 -30.88 -8.43
C ASN A 1020 11.16 -30.90 -9.91
N LYS A 1021 11.78 -29.81 -10.40
CA LYS A 1021 12.23 -29.61 -11.82
C LYS A 1021 11.13 -29.62 -12.89
N GLU A 1022 9.88 -29.86 -12.52
CA GLU A 1022 8.82 -30.17 -13.46
C GLU A 1022 7.86 -28.99 -13.67
N THR A 1023 7.35 -28.38 -12.60
CA THR A 1023 6.47 -27.21 -12.73
C THR A 1023 7.23 -25.89 -12.74
N LEU A 1024 6.68 -24.92 -13.49
CA LEU A 1024 7.20 -23.57 -13.68
C LEU A 1024 6.01 -22.59 -13.69
N GLY A 1025 5.81 -21.89 -12.57
CA GLY A 1025 4.94 -20.71 -12.48
C GLY A 1025 5.79 -19.44 -12.40
N GLY A 1026 5.19 -18.30 -12.77
CA GLY A 1026 5.84 -17.01 -12.72
C GLY A 1026 4.82 -15.87 -12.65
N ILE A 1027 5.20 -14.78 -11.99
CA ILE A 1027 4.36 -13.59 -11.83
C ILE A 1027 5.25 -12.34 -11.75
N LEU A 1028 4.77 -11.22 -12.28
CA LEU A 1028 5.45 -9.93 -12.08
C LEU A 1028 5.39 -9.52 -10.62
N ALA A 1029 6.45 -8.91 -10.10
CA ALA A 1029 6.44 -8.35 -8.76
C ALA A 1029 5.53 -7.11 -8.73
N PHE A 1030 4.70 -6.97 -7.69
CA PHE A 1030 3.68 -5.92 -7.64
C PHE A 1030 4.30 -4.57 -7.30
N PRO A 1031 4.20 -3.55 -8.17
CA PRO A 1031 4.65 -2.21 -7.85
C PRO A 1031 3.72 -1.58 -6.81
N TRP A 1032 4.29 -1.01 -5.76
CA TRP A 1032 3.53 -0.18 -4.81
C TRP A 1032 3.05 1.12 -5.47
N ASN A 1033 3.77 1.63 -6.48
CA ASN A 1033 3.61 2.96 -7.10
C ASN A 1033 2.32 3.15 -7.95
N PHE A 1034 1.14 2.82 -7.40
CA PHE A 1034 -0.18 3.30 -7.79
C PHE A 1034 -1.06 3.40 -6.53
#